data_AF-A0A0L6JHI9-F1
#
_entry.id   AF-A0A0L6JHI9-F1
#
_cell.length_a   1.000
_cell.length_b   1.000
_cell.length_c   1.000
_cell.angle_alpha   90.00
_cell.angle_beta   90.00
_cell.angle_gamma   90.00
#
_symmetry.space_group_name_H-M   'P 1'
#
loop_
_entity.id
_entity.type
_entity.pdbx_description
1 polymer ?
#
loop_
_entity_poly.entity_id
_entity_poly.type
_entity_poly.pdbx_seq_one_letter_code
_entity_poly.pdbx_strand_id
1 'polypeptide(L)'
;MRMKKSIIWVLVCSIIASYFVQSSITTRAATPDVPSVGVYESGVYRNLFKEMGKTDAEIQAKLDQAWSSLFEGDSNHTIYYPVGSDEAFIKDVNNNDCRSEGQSYGMMICVQMDKQTEFNKLWKFAKNHMYHSSGQYKGFFGWQCNVTSPYNLKDNTPASDGEEYFATALLFAARRWGNGTGIFNYEAEAQALLDAMLHQADDGQGYNMFNNNSNQVVFCPSAGNYDFTDPSYHLPGFYELWSLWGPERDRAKWKTIAATSRSFMQKTTHPTTGLGPDYANFDGSPKSVSWGGNHQDFMYDAHRIANNIAFDYAWWAKDSWAITHANRIQDFFMKQGLTTYTNTYTISGKPTGNEHQMALIAMNAVASLAATKSQAYDFVNELWKLNPPGGTKRYYDGCLLFFALLHCSGNFKIWGGPEAPQNTPTNTPTPTKYSPVPTILGDINNDGVINMADVLLLAIKFNSTAGDGKYLASYDLNNDNTINMADILVIAINFGAIVPVATATPTKAPTKAPATPTSTKIPYTSTPTPVPYTKVVALTFDDGPSSQTTLVLDKLKKYNAKATFMLIGSKISSADAVMKRIVSEGHECGNHSWSHQSMNGMGASSISQEISQTNSAINKYTGSDPKFFRAPNLAVGGSMASTIKLPFVVGVIAQDWNGGSATTAQARADKVTSGVRDGSIVLMHCTQPGFHPTPEALDIIIPKLQSQGYSFVTLSELFKAKGKTPQAGVSYDGAW
;
A
#
# COMPACT_ATOMS: atom_id res chain seq x y z
N MET A 1 67.66 -14.00 -28.46
CA MET A 1 66.46 -14.86 -28.62
C MET A 1 65.36 -14.54 -27.60
N ARG A 2 65.04 -13.26 -27.34
CA ARG A 2 64.05 -12.84 -26.32
C ARG A 2 63.11 -11.70 -26.75
N MET A 3 63.12 -11.31 -28.03
CA MET A 3 62.36 -10.15 -28.53
C MET A 3 61.33 -10.49 -29.62
N LYS A 4 61.03 -11.78 -29.82
CA LYS A 4 60.03 -12.26 -30.80
C LYS A 4 58.79 -12.93 -30.19
N LYS A 5 58.67 -12.99 -28.85
CA LYS A 5 57.48 -13.54 -28.16
C LYS A 5 56.46 -12.49 -27.70
N SER A 6 56.80 -11.20 -27.70
CA SER A 6 55.92 -10.13 -27.23
C SER A 6 55.02 -9.51 -28.31
N ILE A 7 55.24 -9.82 -29.60
CA ILE A 7 54.44 -9.23 -30.70
C ILE A 7 53.29 -10.16 -31.14
N ILE A 8 53.36 -11.46 -30.80
CA ILE A 8 52.31 -12.42 -31.15
C ILE A 8 51.12 -12.35 -30.16
N TRP A 9 51.32 -11.86 -28.93
CA TRP A 9 50.23 -11.68 -27.96
C TRP A 9 49.47 -10.36 -28.14
N VAL A 10 50.06 -9.35 -28.75
CA VAL A 10 49.38 -8.07 -29.02
C VAL A 10 48.43 -8.18 -30.23
N LEU A 11 48.74 -9.04 -31.20
CA LEU A 11 47.91 -9.25 -32.40
C LEU A 11 46.77 -10.26 -32.23
N VAL A 12 46.81 -11.12 -31.21
CA VAL A 12 45.67 -12.02 -30.88
C VAL A 12 44.59 -11.28 -30.07
N CYS A 13 44.95 -10.23 -29.33
CA CYS A 13 43.98 -9.37 -28.66
C CYS A 13 43.24 -8.41 -29.62
N SER A 14 43.77 -8.15 -30.81
CA SER A 14 43.14 -7.23 -31.78
C SER A 14 42.06 -7.87 -32.65
N ILE A 15 41.94 -9.21 -32.67
CA ILE A 15 40.91 -9.94 -33.46
C ILE A 15 39.77 -10.47 -32.59
N ILE A 16 39.89 -10.44 -31.26
CA ILE A 16 38.78 -10.71 -30.32
C ILE A 16 37.99 -9.42 -30.00
N ALA A 17 38.48 -8.25 -30.41
CA ALA A 17 37.80 -6.96 -30.23
C ALA A 17 36.73 -6.65 -31.30
N SER A 18 36.26 -7.65 -32.05
CA SER A 18 35.25 -7.47 -33.12
C SER A 18 33.95 -8.27 -32.92
N TYR A 19 33.76 -8.92 -31.78
CA TYR A 19 32.48 -9.54 -31.43
C TYR A 19 32.08 -9.13 -30.00
N PHE A 20 30.88 -8.55 -29.90
CA PHE A 20 30.25 -7.96 -28.71
C PHE A 20 30.70 -6.55 -28.30
N VAL A 21 30.30 -5.56 -29.10
CA VAL A 21 29.68 -4.35 -28.53
C VAL A 21 28.20 -4.43 -28.86
N GLN A 22 27.47 -5.25 -28.10
CA GLN A 22 26.09 -4.90 -27.79
C GLN A 22 26.21 -4.04 -26.53
N SER A 23 26.25 -2.73 -26.72
CA SER A 23 25.95 -1.79 -25.66
C SER A 23 24.50 -2.05 -25.24
N SER A 24 24.31 -2.96 -24.28
CA SER A 24 23.12 -2.92 -23.45
C SER A 24 23.17 -1.59 -22.71
N ILE A 25 22.44 -0.61 -23.24
CA ILE A 25 22.00 0.55 -22.47
C ILE A 25 21.28 -0.05 -21.26
N THR A 26 21.94 -0.12 -20.11
CA THR A 26 21.26 -0.46 -18.86
C THR A 26 20.45 0.77 -18.49
N THR A 27 19.22 0.82 -18.99
CA THR A 27 18.21 1.78 -18.57
C THR A 27 18.10 1.73 -17.05
N ARG A 28 18.10 2.92 -16.41
CA ARG A 28 17.74 3.07 -15.00
C ARG A 28 16.50 2.22 -14.69
N ALA A 29 16.56 1.45 -13.60
CA ALA A 29 15.47 0.60 -13.12
C ALA A 29 14.13 1.34 -13.17
N ALA A 30 13.05 0.62 -13.48
CA ALA A 30 11.74 1.23 -13.46
C ALA A 30 11.45 1.89 -12.11
N THR A 31 10.71 2.98 -12.16
CA THR A 31 10.20 3.62 -10.95
C THR A 31 9.13 2.72 -10.33
N PRO A 32 9.11 2.59 -8.99
CA PRO A 32 7.99 2.01 -8.25
C PRO A 32 6.63 2.45 -8.81
N ASP A 33 5.78 1.49 -9.15
CA ASP A 33 4.36 1.75 -9.42
C ASP A 33 3.60 1.66 -8.10
N VAL A 34 3.39 2.82 -7.47
CA VAL A 34 2.72 2.90 -6.17
C VAL A 34 1.21 2.86 -6.40
N PRO A 35 0.48 1.86 -5.84
CA PRO A 35 -0.95 1.73 -6.05
C PRO A 35 -1.71 2.99 -5.63
N SER A 36 -2.63 3.46 -6.48
CA SER A 36 -3.50 4.60 -6.18
C SER A 36 -4.73 4.24 -5.33
N VAL A 37 -4.88 2.96 -4.98
CA VAL A 37 -5.98 2.40 -4.18
C VAL A 37 -5.38 1.61 -3.03
N GLY A 38 -5.88 1.82 -1.82
CA GLY A 38 -5.37 1.15 -0.64
C GLY A 38 -5.67 -0.35 -0.65
N VAL A 39 -4.87 -1.12 0.09
CA VAL A 39 -5.09 -2.55 0.31
C VAL A 39 -6.51 -2.82 0.85
N TYR A 40 -7.03 -2.00 1.77
CA TYR A 40 -8.35 -2.24 2.35
C TYR A 40 -9.46 -2.18 1.29
N GLU A 41 -9.28 -1.48 0.19
CA GLU A 41 -10.26 -1.46 -0.90
C GLU A 41 -9.95 -2.51 -1.97
N SER A 42 -8.66 -2.70 -2.29
CA SER A 42 -8.23 -3.57 -3.40
C SER A 42 -8.09 -5.05 -3.04
N GLY A 43 -7.83 -5.37 -1.78
CA GLY A 43 -7.37 -6.69 -1.32
C GLY A 43 -5.95 -7.05 -1.78
N VAL A 44 -5.26 -6.17 -2.51
CA VAL A 44 -3.96 -6.46 -3.15
C VAL A 44 -2.83 -5.86 -2.33
N TYR A 45 -2.00 -6.73 -1.76
CA TYR A 45 -0.78 -6.34 -1.06
C TYR A 45 0.37 -6.23 -2.04
N ARG A 46 1.00 -5.05 -2.08
CA ARG A 46 2.21 -4.82 -2.85
C ARG A 46 3.35 -5.68 -2.30
N ASN A 47 4.09 -6.35 -3.18
CA ASN A 47 5.24 -7.18 -2.82
C ASN A 47 6.49 -6.63 -3.50
N LEU A 48 7.26 -5.86 -2.74
CA LEU A 48 8.45 -5.16 -3.19
C LEU A 48 9.56 -6.13 -3.57
N PHE A 49 9.67 -7.28 -2.89
CA PHE A 49 10.65 -8.30 -3.24
C PHE A 49 10.34 -8.97 -4.59
N LYS A 50 9.06 -9.21 -4.90
CA LYS A 50 8.64 -9.70 -6.23
C LYS A 50 8.90 -8.68 -7.33
N GLU A 51 8.68 -7.39 -7.06
CA GLU A 51 9.04 -6.32 -8.00
C GLU A 51 10.55 -6.30 -8.29
N MET A 52 11.37 -6.68 -7.30
CA MET A 52 12.82 -6.90 -7.46
C MET A 52 13.20 -8.25 -8.11
N GLY A 53 12.23 -9.07 -8.50
CA GLY A 53 12.44 -10.36 -9.14
C GLY A 53 12.71 -11.53 -8.19
N LYS A 54 12.43 -11.40 -6.88
CA LYS A 54 12.48 -12.53 -5.94
C LYS A 54 11.26 -13.45 -6.13
N THR A 55 11.49 -14.74 -6.02
CA THR A 55 10.46 -15.78 -6.10
C THR A 55 9.70 -15.91 -4.79
N ASP A 56 8.48 -16.46 -4.83
CA ASP A 56 7.71 -16.78 -3.62
C ASP A 56 8.49 -17.69 -2.65
N ALA A 57 9.22 -18.66 -3.18
CA ALA A 57 10.03 -19.58 -2.37
C ALA A 57 11.18 -18.88 -1.64
N GLU A 58 11.90 -17.96 -2.31
CA GLU A 58 12.95 -17.17 -1.67
C GLU A 58 12.39 -16.24 -0.59
N ILE A 59 11.25 -15.60 -0.87
CA ILE A 59 10.59 -14.69 0.07
C ILE A 59 10.12 -15.45 1.31
N GLN A 60 9.48 -16.61 1.12
CA GLN A 60 9.05 -17.46 2.23
C GLN A 60 10.25 -17.95 3.04
N ALA A 61 11.32 -18.40 2.40
CA ALA A 61 12.55 -18.82 3.09
C ALA A 61 13.16 -17.67 3.92
N LYS A 62 13.08 -16.42 3.45
CA LYS A 62 13.54 -15.24 4.20
C LYS A 62 12.70 -14.99 5.46
N LEU A 63 11.38 -15.13 5.37
CA LEU A 63 10.47 -15.03 6.52
C LEU A 63 10.68 -16.18 7.52
N ASP A 64 10.83 -17.40 7.01
CA ASP A 64 11.09 -18.59 7.83
C ASP A 64 12.45 -18.49 8.54
N GLN A 65 13.47 -17.91 7.89
CA GLN A 65 14.77 -17.64 8.52
C GLN A 65 14.64 -16.66 9.69
N ALA A 66 13.87 -15.58 9.52
CA ALA A 66 13.62 -14.62 10.60
C ALA A 66 12.85 -15.26 11.77
N TRP A 67 11.82 -16.05 11.47
CA TRP A 67 11.08 -16.83 12.48
C TRP A 67 11.99 -17.79 13.24
N SER A 68 12.70 -18.65 12.51
CA SER A 68 13.56 -19.68 13.09
C SER A 68 14.67 -19.07 13.96
N SER A 69 15.18 -17.90 13.61
CA SER A 69 16.21 -17.23 14.39
C SER A 69 15.66 -16.53 15.63
N LEU A 70 14.59 -15.75 15.49
CA LEU A 70 14.11 -14.87 16.57
C LEU A 70 13.15 -15.55 17.55
N PHE A 71 12.44 -16.61 17.12
CA PHE A 71 11.46 -17.33 17.95
C PHE A 71 11.93 -18.73 18.35
N GLU A 72 12.69 -19.40 17.49
CA GLU A 72 13.16 -20.79 17.71
C GLU A 72 14.68 -20.89 17.88
N GLY A 73 15.38 -19.76 17.83
CA GLY A 73 16.84 -19.72 17.84
C GLY A 73 17.44 -20.03 19.20
N ASP A 74 18.77 -20.13 19.21
CA ASP A 74 19.54 -20.29 20.45
C ASP A 74 19.52 -19.00 21.32
N SER A 75 20.16 -19.06 22.48
CA SER A 75 20.24 -17.93 23.43
C SER A 75 20.97 -16.70 22.89
N ASN A 76 21.66 -16.80 21.75
CA ASN A 76 22.30 -15.66 21.09
C ASN A 76 21.39 -14.99 20.04
N HIS A 77 20.31 -15.65 19.61
CA HIS A 77 19.43 -15.16 18.55
C HIS A 77 17.99 -14.97 19.02
N THR A 78 17.46 -15.86 19.86
CA THR A 78 16.05 -15.78 20.26
C THR A 78 15.77 -14.54 21.12
N ILE A 79 14.61 -13.96 20.85
CA ILE A 79 13.95 -12.94 21.68
C ILE A 79 12.69 -13.51 22.34
N TYR A 80 12.23 -14.71 21.96
CA TYR A 80 11.05 -15.38 22.52
C TYR A 80 11.45 -16.40 23.60
N TYR A 81 10.88 -16.26 24.80
CA TYR A 81 11.21 -17.10 25.96
C TYR A 81 9.95 -17.72 26.56
N PRO A 82 9.75 -19.04 26.40
CA PRO A 82 8.66 -19.76 27.07
C PRO A 82 8.76 -19.71 28.60
N VAL A 83 7.62 -19.62 29.26
CA VAL A 83 7.45 -19.71 30.72
C VAL A 83 6.46 -20.84 31.00
N GLY A 84 6.93 -21.90 31.67
CA GLY A 84 6.11 -23.09 31.86
C GLY A 84 5.65 -23.70 30.53
N SER A 85 4.41 -24.20 30.50
CA SER A 85 3.83 -24.84 29.31
C SER A 85 3.02 -23.90 28.40
N ASP A 86 2.53 -22.78 28.93
CA ASP A 86 1.44 -22.01 28.33
C ASP A 86 1.60 -20.49 28.41
N GLU A 87 2.77 -20.00 28.82
CA GLU A 87 3.14 -18.58 28.74
C GLU A 87 4.46 -18.40 27.99
N ALA A 88 4.70 -17.18 27.51
CA ALA A 88 5.98 -16.76 26.95
C ALA A 88 6.10 -15.23 26.98
N PHE A 89 7.32 -14.73 26.94
CA PHE A 89 7.58 -13.30 26.79
C PHE A 89 8.60 -13.00 25.71
N ILE A 90 8.54 -11.79 25.17
CA ILE A 90 9.58 -11.22 24.32
C ILE A 90 10.57 -10.46 25.22
N LYS A 91 11.83 -10.88 25.19
CA LYS A 91 12.91 -10.30 26.00
C LYS A 91 13.61 -9.17 25.26
N ASP A 92 13.61 -7.99 25.85
CA ASP A 92 14.66 -7.01 25.58
C ASP A 92 15.95 -7.50 26.22
N VAL A 93 16.79 -8.09 25.39
CA VAL A 93 18.02 -8.74 25.82
C VAL A 93 19.08 -7.73 26.28
N ASN A 94 19.04 -6.50 25.78
CA ASN A 94 20.00 -5.46 26.15
C ASN A 94 19.68 -4.90 27.53
N ASN A 95 18.38 -4.66 27.80
CA ASN A 95 17.92 -4.09 29.05
C ASN A 95 17.54 -5.15 30.10
N ASN A 96 17.55 -6.42 29.70
CA ASN A 96 17.20 -7.57 30.52
C ASN A 96 15.82 -7.41 31.19
N ASP A 97 14.84 -7.02 30.38
CA ASP A 97 13.43 -6.88 30.77
C ASP A 97 12.50 -7.36 29.66
N CYS A 98 11.20 -7.38 29.95
CA CYS A 98 10.14 -7.58 28.98
C CYS A 98 9.32 -6.30 28.90
N ARG A 99 9.04 -5.85 27.67
CA ARG A 99 8.37 -4.58 27.39
C ARG A 99 7.02 -4.79 26.74
N SER A 100 6.05 -3.91 27.03
CA SER A 100 4.72 -3.98 26.39
C SER A 100 4.82 -3.89 24.87
N GLU A 101 5.70 -3.01 24.37
CA GLU A 101 6.10 -2.89 22.96
C GLU A 101 6.53 -4.24 22.37
N GLY A 102 7.58 -4.87 22.93
CA GLY A 102 8.11 -6.12 22.41
C GLY A 102 7.08 -7.25 22.48
N GLN A 103 6.30 -7.30 23.56
CA GLN A 103 5.27 -8.31 23.76
C GLN A 103 4.15 -8.18 22.73
N SER A 104 3.67 -6.95 22.48
CA SER A 104 2.64 -6.67 21.48
C SER A 104 3.15 -6.85 20.05
N TYR A 105 4.42 -6.53 19.79
CA TYR A 105 5.07 -6.80 18.51
C TYR A 105 5.19 -8.30 18.24
N GLY A 106 5.58 -9.08 19.25
CA GLY A 106 5.60 -10.54 19.17
C GLY A 106 4.23 -11.11 18.84
N MET A 107 3.17 -10.60 19.45
CA MET A 107 1.78 -10.97 19.12
C MET A 107 1.41 -10.60 17.68
N MET A 108 1.77 -9.40 17.22
CA MET A 108 1.54 -8.98 15.83
C MET A 108 2.27 -9.89 14.84
N ILE A 109 3.55 -10.21 15.09
CA ILE A 109 4.32 -11.14 14.24
C ILE A 109 3.65 -12.52 14.22
N CYS A 110 3.26 -13.05 15.39
CA CYS A 110 2.61 -14.36 15.47
C CYS A 110 1.29 -14.41 14.68
N VAL A 111 0.44 -13.38 14.79
CA VAL A 111 -0.83 -13.34 14.06
C VAL A 111 -0.63 -13.11 12.56
N GLN A 112 0.46 -12.49 12.11
CA GLN A 112 0.78 -12.40 10.68
C GLN A 112 1.35 -13.72 10.14
N MET A 113 2.12 -14.45 10.95
CA MET A 113 2.80 -15.71 10.59
C MET A 113 1.98 -16.99 10.85
N ASP A 114 0.72 -16.87 11.27
CA ASP A 114 -0.17 -18.00 11.64
C ASP A 114 0.24 -18.83 12.86
N LYS A 115 0.82 -18.18 13.88
CA LYS A 115 1.42 -18.83 15.03
C LYS A 115 0.55 -18.67 16.27
N GLN A 116 -0.65 -19.28 16.25
CA GLN A 116 -1.66 -19.10 17.31
C GLN A 116 -1.18 -19.58 18.68
N THR A 117 -0.39 -20.65 18.75
CA THR A 117 0.12 -21.19 20.02
C THR A 117 1.04 -20.18 20.69
N GLU A 118 1.99 -19.63 19.94
CA GLU A 118 2.95 -18.63 20.40
C GLU A 118 2.24 -17.31 20.75
N PHE A 119 1.27 -16.89 19.93
CA PHE A 119 0.40 -15.74 20.21
C PHE A 119 -0.30 -15.88 21.57
N ASN A 120 -0.94 -17.03 21.82
CA ASN A 120 -1.68 -17.26 23.06
C ASN A 120 -0.77 -17.25 24.29
N LYS A 121 0.45 -17.80 24.15
CA LYS A 121 1.47 -17.76 25.22
C LYS A 121 1.90 -16.34 25.55
N LEU A 122 2.15 -15.51 24.53
CA LEU A 122 2.51 -14.11 24.70
C LEU A 122 1.36 -13.32 25.34
N TRP A 123 0.14 -13.50 24.83
CA TRP A 123 -1.03 -12.80 25.35
C TRP A 123 -1.32 -13.16 26.81
N LYS A 124 -1.24 -14.45 27.15
CA LYS A 124 -1.45 -14.92 28.52
C LYS A 124 -0.43 -14.33 29.48
N PHE A 125 0.85 -14.28 29.10
CA PHE A 125 1.89 -13.63 29.91
C PHE A 125 1.57 -12.15 30.15
N ALA A 126 1.21 -11.40 29.10
CA ALA A 126 0.85 -9.99 29.22
C ALA A 126 -0.34 -9.79 30.19
N LYS A 127 -1.40 -10.61 30.06
CA LYS A 127 -2.58 -10.55 30.94
C LYS A 127 -2.29 -10.90 32.40
N ASN A 128 -1.35 -11.80 32.66
CA ASN A 128 -1.05 -12.26 34.01
C ASN A 128 -0.04 -11.37 34.74
N HIS A 129 0.94 -10.81 34.02
CA HIS A 129 2.09 -10.15 34.66
C HIS A 129 2.18 -8.65 34.38
N MET A 130 1.47 -8.15 33.36
CA MET A 130 1.58 -6.75 32.94
C MET A 130 0.27 -5.96 33.10
N TYR A 131 -0.88 -6.62 32.99
CA TYR A 131 -2.19 -5.98 33.01
C TYR A 131 -2.61 -5.41 34.38
N HIS A 132 -3.13 -4.19 34.38
CA HIS A 132 -3.72 -3.56 35.57
C HIS A 132 -5.23 -3.77 35.62
N SER A 133 -5.70 -4.49 36.64
CA SER A 133 -7.15 -4.71 36.87
C SER A 133 -7.86 -3.58 37.63
N SER A 134 -7.11 -2.62 38.18
CA SER A 134 -7.63 -1.53 39.03
C SER A 134 -6.68 -0.34 39.10
N GLY A 135 -7.17 0.78 39.63
CA GLY A 135 -6.38 2.00 39.84
C GLY A 135 -6.30 2.88 38.59
N GLN A 136 -5.41 3.87 38.63
CA GLN A 136 -5.26 4.90 37.59
C GLN A 136 -4.79 4.37 36.22
N TYR A 137 -4.39 3.11 36.13
CA TYR A 137 -3.98 2.46 34.87
C TYR A 137 -4.88 1.26 34.54
N LYS A 138 -6.05 1.16 35.18
CA LYS A 138 -7.01 0.07 34.95
C LYS A 138 -7.28 -0.08 33.45
N GLY A 139 -7.09 -1.29 32.94
CA GLY A 139 -7.28 -1.60 31.52
C GLY A 139 -6.01 -1.53 30.68
N PHE A 140 -4.92 -0.96 31.19
CA PHE A 140 -3.63 -0.85 30.51
C PHE A 140 -2.60 -1.86 31.05
N PHE A 141 -1.43 -1.90 30.43
CA PHE A 141 -0.33 -2.82 30.73
C PHE A 141 0.90 -2.04 31.16
N GLY A 142 1.50 -2.41 32.30
CA GLY A 142 2.77 -1.82 32.71
C GLY A 142 3.85 -2.06 31.63
N TRP A 143 4.56 -1.00 31.25
CA TRP A 143 5.42 -1.00 30.09
C TRP A 143 6.66 -1.87 30.25
N GLN A 144 7.05 -2.20 31.49
CA GLN A 144 8.27 -2.92 31.80
C GLN A 144 8.05 -3.92 32.94
N CYS A 145 8.41 -5.19 32.72
CA CYS A 145 8.40 -6.23 33.75
C CYS A 145 9.71 -7.04 33.80
N ASN A 146 9.92 -7.73 34.92
CA ASN A 146 11.07 -8.59 35.10
C ASN A 146 10.97 -9.85 34.23
N VAL A 147 12.10 -10.35 33.75
CA VAL A 147 12.21 -11.59 32.94
C VAL A 147 12.53 -12.83 33.78
N THR A 148 12.44 -12.68 35.10
CA THR A 148 12.64 -13.75 36.08
C THR A 148 11.47 -13.79 37.02
N SER A 149 11.01 -15.00 37.38
CA SER A 149 9.95 -15.21 38.36
C SER A 149 10.22 -14.40 39.64
N PRO A 150 9.22 -13.67 40.19
CA PRO A 150 7.79 -13.74 39.86
C PRO A 150 7.32 -12.80 38.74
N TYR A 151 8.20 -12.29 37.89
CA TYR A 151 7.87 -11.45 36.70
C TYR A 151 7.16 -10.12 37.03
N ASN A 152 7.35 -9.60 38.24
CA ASN A 152 6.74 -8.34 38.67
C ASN A 152 7.05 -7.18 37.72
N LEU A 153 6.12 -6.24 37.62
CA LEU A 153 6.33 -4.94 36.99
C LEU A 153 7.53 -4.22 37.61
N LYS A 154 8.42 -3.71 36.75
CA LYS A 154 9.50 -2.79 37.11
C LYS A 154 9.00 -1.35 37.13
N ASP A 155 8.04 -1.05 36.26
CA ASP A 155 7.31 0.21 36.18
C ASP A 155 5.84 -0.09 35.89
N ASN A 156 4.96 0.64 36.55
CA ASN A 156 3.50 0.50 36.43
C ASN A 156 2.90 1.43 35.38
N THR A 157 3.65 2.40 34.86
CA THR A 157 3.16 3.25 33.76
C THR A 157 2.99 2.41 32.49
N PRO A 158 2.00 2.68 31.63
CA PRO A 158 1.92 2.06 30.32
C PRO A 158 2.71 2.84 29.27
N ALA A 159 2.99 2.20 28.14
CA ALA A 159 3.61 2.81 26.97
C ALA A 159 2.65 2.62 25.79
N SER A 160 2.07 3.73 25.32
CA SER A 160 0.83 3.71 24.54
C SER A 160 0.89 2.83 23.29
N ASP A 161 2.03 2.78 22.61
CA ASP A 161 2.24 1.95 21.42
C ASP A 161 2.05 0.45 21.68
N GLY A 162 2.41 -0.01 22.89
CA GLY A 162 2.17 -1.37 23.34
C GLY A 162 0.70 -1.75 23.23
N GLU A 163 -0.19 -0.95 23.81
CA GLU A 163 -1.63 -1.16 23.76
C GLU A 163 -2.21 -1.07 22.34
N GLU A 164 -1.70 -0.17 21.49
CA GLU A 164 -2.17 -0.03 20.10
C GLU A 164 -1.92 -1.30 19.27
N TYR A 165 -0.74 -1.89 19.45
CA TYR A 165 -0.39 -3.16 18.83
C TYR A 165 -1.13 -4.34 19.48
N PHE A 166 -1.32 -4.37 20.80
CA PHE A 166 -2.13 -5.40 21.46
C PHE A 166 -3.56 -5.42 20.92
N ALA A 167 -4.23 -4.27 20.90
CA ALA A 167 -5.61 -4.15 20.42
C ALA A 167 -5.75 -4.63 18.97
N THR A 168 -4.84 -4.19 18.09
CA THR A 168 -4.89 -4.56 16.67
C THR A 168 -4.55 -6.04 16.45
N ALA A 169 -3.55 -6.57 17.16
CA ALA A 169 -3.18 -7.98 17.06
C ALA A 169 -4.32 -8.91 17.54
N LEU A 170 -5.04 -8.52 18.59
CA LEU A 170 -6.23 -9.23 19.08
C LEU A 170 -7.40 -9.17 18.08
N LEU A 171 -7.66 -8.01 17.46
CA LEU A 171 -8.67 -7.90 16.39
C LEU A 171 -8.34 -8.80 15.20
N PHE A 172 -7.06 -8.89 14.81
CA PHE A 172 -6.61 -9.82 13.78
C PHE A 172 -6.72 -11.27 14.20
N ALA A 173 -6.39 -11.61 15.45
CA ALA A 173 -6.51 -12.97 15.97
C ALA A 173 -7.98 -13.44 15.95
N ALA A 174 -8.92 -12.58 16.37
CA ALA A 174 -10.35 -12.85 16.30
C ALA A 174 -10.82 -13.18 14.86
N ARG A 175 -10.32 -12.43 13.88
CA ARG A 175 -10.71 -12.57 12.47
C ARG A 175 -10.00 -13.75 11.78
N ARG A 176 -8.78 -14.08 12.20
CA ARG A 176 -7.98 -15.16 11.62
C ARG A 176 -8.33 -16.52 12.20
N TRP A 177 -8.53 -16.60 13.51
CA TRP A 177 -8.68 -17.87 14.23
C TRP A 177 -10.04 -18.03 14.93
N GLY A 178 -10.89 -17.01 14.92
CA GLY A 178 -12.12 -16.99 15.73
C GLY A 178 -11.84 -16.68 17.20
N ASN A 179 -12.90 -16.55 18.01
CA ASN A 179 -12.78 -16.25 19.43
C ASN A 179 -12.83 -17.52 20.28
N GLY A 180 -11.90 -17.64 21.23
CA GLY A 180 -11.92 -18.65 22.29
C GLY A 180 -12.71 -18.20 23.52
N THR A 181 -12.37 -18.76 24.69
CA THR A 181 -13.02 -18.45 25.98
C THR A 181 -12.11 -17.64 26.90
N GLY A 182 -12.70 -16.87 27.82
CA GLY A 182 -11.95 -16.06 28.79
C GLY A 182 -11.04 -15.06 28.09
N ILE A 183 -9.78 -14.96 28.51
CA ILE A 183 -8.80 -14.07 27.86
C ILE A 183 -8.53 -14.40 26.39
N PHE A 184 -8.90 -15.59 25.90
CA PHE A 184 -8.75 -15.97 24.49
C PHE A 184 -9.97 -15.60 23.63
N ASN A 185 -10.98 -14.94 24.22
CA ASN A 185 -11.95 -14.22 23.42
C ASN A 185 -11.30 -12.91 22.94
N TYR A 186 -10.53 -13.01 21.85
CA TYR A 186 -9.67 -11.93 21.37
C TYR A 186 -10.47 -10.67 21.03
N GLU A 187 -11.65 -10.81 20.40
CA GLU A 187 -12.51 -9.67 20.10
C GLU A 187 -12.93 -8.96 21.38
N ALA A 188 -13.41 -9.69 22.40
CA ALA A 188 -13.84 -9.07 23.64
C ALA A 188 -12.70 -8.33 24.36
N GLU A 189 -11.49 -8.91 24.41
CA GLU A 189 -10.32 -8.25 25.00
C GLU A 189 -9.89 -7.02 24.18
N ALA A 190 -9.93 -7.08 22.85
CA ALA A 190 -9.63 -5.93 22.00
C ALA A 190 -10.65 -4.79 22.20
N GLN A 191 -11.94 -5.10 22.23
CA GLN A 191 -13.00 -4.12 22.47
C GLN A 191 -12.82 -3.44 23.83
N ALA A 192 -12.53 -4.22 24.88
CA ALA A 192 -12.30 -3.68 26.22
C ALA A 192 -11.05 -2.79 26.29
N LEU A 193 -9.97 -3.15 25.58
CA LEU A 193 -8.76 -2.35 25.54
C LEU A 193 -8.97 -1.03 24.77
N LEU A 194 -9.61 -1.08 23.60
CA LEU A 194 -9.97 0.11 22.82
C LEU A 194 -10.88 1.06 23.60
N ASP A 195 -11.80 0.50 24.39
CA ASP A 195 -12.66 1.28 25.27
C ASP A 195 -11.85 1.99 26.35
N ALA A 196 -10.95 1.27 27.04
CA ALA A 196 -10.07 1.86 28.04
C ALA A 196 -9.20 2.99 27.46
N MET A 197 -8.66 2.82 26.24
CA MET A 197 -7.81 3.85 25.60
C MET A 197 -8.49 5.21 25.45
N LEU A 198 -9.82 5.26 25.31
CA LEU A 198 -10.60 6.50 25.18
C LEU A 198 -11.32 6.94 26.46
N HIS A 199 -11.60 6.01 27.39
CA HIS A 199 -12.52 6.23 28.50
C HIS A 199 -11.96 5.82 29.87
N GLN A 200 -10.67 5.50 29.99
CA GLN A 200 -10.07 5.11 31.28
C GLN A 200 -10.30 6.20 32.35
N ALA A 201 -10.18 7.48 31.97
CA ALA A 201 -10.30 8.61 32.87
C ALA A 201 -11.74 9.04 33.19
N ASP A 202 -12.76 8.36 32.64
CA ASP A 202 -14.17 8.74 32.82
C ASP A 202 -14.66 8.59 34.28
N ASP A 203 -14.01 7.73 35.06
CA ASP A 203 -14.26 7.57 36.49
C ASP A 203 -13.51 8.59 37.37
N GLY A 204 -12.78 9.52 36.73
CA GLY A 204 -11.97 10.55 37.39
C GLY A 204 -10.62 10.05 37.90
N GLN A 205 -10.22 8.80 37.60
CA GLN A 205 -8.92 8.25 37.93
C GLN A 205 -8.04 8.15 36.68
N GLY A 206 -6.79 8.61 36.74
CA GLY A 206 -5.84 8.41 35.64
C GLY A 206 -6.07 9.31 34.42
N TYR A 207 -5.69 8.80 33.25
CA TYR A 207 -5.67 9.53 31.98
C TYR A 207 -6.03 8.59 30.82
N ASN A 208 -6.71 9.13 29.81
CA ASN A 208 -6.93 8.41 28.57
C ASN A 208 -5.61 8.24 27.81
N MET A 209 -5.52 7.22 26.96
CA MET A 209 -4.35 7.01 26.10
C MET A 209 -4.37 7.91 24.86
N PHE A 210 -5.55 8.44 24.52
CA PHE A 210 -5.71 9.49 23.53
C PHE A 210 -6.20 10.76 24.20
N ASN A 211 -5.46 11.85 24.00
CA ASN A 211 -5.82 13.14 24.57
C ASN A 211 -7.10 13.67 23.91
N ASN A 212 -8.12 13.95 24.72
CA ASN A 212 -9.44 14.33 24.22
C ASN A 212 -9.45 15.66 23.44
N ASN A 213 -8.55 16.58 23.77
CA ASN A 213 -8.47 17.90 23.13
C ASN A 213 -7.69 17.84 21.82
N SER A 214 -6.57 17.12 21.80
CA SER A 214 -5.72 17.04 20.61
C SER A 214 -6.15 15.95 19.62
N ASN A 215 -6.93 14.95 20.05
CA ASN A 215 -7.24 13.73 19.30
C ASN A 215 -5.97 12.95 18.87
N GLN A 216 -4.96 12.92 19.73
CA GLN A 216 -3.68 12.26 19.48
C GLN A 216 -3.39 11.27 20.59
N VAL A 217 -2.70 10.18 20.24
CA VAL A 217 -2.07 9.30 21.23
C VAL A 217 -1.13 10.13 22.09
N VAL A 218 -1.00 9.79 23.37
CA VAL A 218 -0.06 10.45 24.27
C VAL A 218 1.20 9.60 24.43
N PHE A 219 2.32 10.21 24.78
CA PHE A 219 3.54 9.46 25.10
C PHE A 219 3.29 8.46 26.22
N CYS A 220 2.67 8.91 27.31
CA CYS A 220 2.23 8.05 28.41
C CYS A 220 1.00 8.66 29.09
N PRO A 221 -0.08 7.89 29.33
CA PRO A 221 -1.28 8.34 30.03
C PRO A 221 -1.01 8.45 31.54
N SER A 222 -0.11 9.35 31.92
CA SER A 222 0.24 9.63 33.31
C SER A 222 0.43 11.13 33.53
N ALA A 223 0.37 11.54 34.80
CA ALA A 223 0.63 12.92 35.19
C ALA A 223 2.02 13.36 34.70
N GLY A 224 2.09 14.55 34.11
CA GLY A 224 3.32 15.12 33.54
C GLY A 224 3.70 14.61 32.14
N ASN A 225 3.07 13.53 31.65
CA ASN A 225 3.35 12.93 30.35
C ASN A 225 2.15 12.94 29.37
N TYR A 226 0.98 13.39 29.82
CA TYR A 226 -0.27 13.41 29.05
C TYR A 226 -0.39 14.55 28.02
N ASP A 227 0.49 15.55 28.09
CA ASP A 227 0.38 16.79 27.30
C ASP A 227 1.30 16.81 26.06
N PHE A 228 1.91 15.68 25.71
CA PHE A 228 2.73 15.52 24.51
C PHE A 228 2.63 14.09 23.94
N THR A 229 3.20 13.88 22.76
CA THR A 229 3.13 12.63 22.00
C THR A 229 4.52 12.17 21.54
N ASP A 230 4.57 10.98 20.98
CA ASP A 230 5.69 10.41 20.25
C ASP A 230 5.23 10.15 18.81
N PRO A 231 5.84 10.74 17.76
CA PRO A 231 5.43 10.50 16.39
C PRO A 231 5.46 9.03 15.97
N SER A 232 6.33 8.21 16.54
CA SER A 232 6.39 6.78 16.25
C SER A 232 5.18 5.99 16.76
N TYR A 233 4.37 6.56 17.65
CA TYR A 233 3.15 5.92 18.18
C TYR A 233 1.92 6.19 17.31
N HIS A 234 1.98 7.19 16.43
CA HIS A 234 0.84 7.48 15.55
C HIS A 234 0.70 6.42 14.44
N LEU A 235 -0.35 5.62 14.56
CA LEU A 235 -0.67 4.47 13.70
C LEU A 235 -2.02 4.68 12.97
N PRO A 236 -2.16 5.69 12.08
CA PRO A 236 -3.42 5.97 11.39
C PRO A 236 -3.99 4.77 10.62
N GLY A 237 -3.12 3.86 10.16
CA GLY A 237 -3.53 2.62 9.54
C GLY A 237 -4.35 1.71 10.46
N PHE A 238 -4.03 1.67 11.76
CA PHE A 238 -4.78 0.93 12.78
C PHE A 238 -6.03 1.69 13.20
N TYR A 239 -5.94 3.01 13.37
CA TYR A 239 -7.09 3.83 13.79
C TYR A 239 -8.25 3.77 12.78
N GLU A 240 -7.94 3.66 11.49
CA GLU A 240 -8.96 3.39 10.47
C GLU A 240 -9.65 2.04 10.67
N LEU A 241 -8.92 0.98 11.02
CA LEU A 241 -9.52 -0.31 11.36
C LEU A 241 -10.41 -0.17 12.60
N TRP A 242 -9.96 0.53 13.63
CA TRP A 242 -10.74 0.73 14.85
C TRP A 242 -11.99 1.60 14.60
N SER A 243 -11.95 2.48 13.60
CA SER A 243 -13.13 3.21 13.13
C SER A 243 -14.20 2.32 12.49
N LEU A 244 -13.82 1.11 12.07
CA LEU A 244 -14.73 0.14 11.47
C LEU A 244 -15.13 -0.95 12.47
N TRP A 245 -14.20 -1.34 13.33
CA TRP A 245 -14.28 -2.56 14.13
C TRP A 245 -14.30 -2.33 15.62
N GLY A 246 -13.82 -1.19 16.11
CA GLY A 246 -13.84 -0.87 17.53
C GLY A 246 -15.26 -0.62 18.07
N PRO A 247 -15.38 -0.22 19.35
CA PRO A 247 -16.65 0.01 20.00
C PRO A 247 -17.50 0.99 19.19
N GLU A 248 -18.77 0.63 18.95
CA GLU A 248 -19.63 1.38 18.02
C GLU A 248 -19.73 2.87 18.38
N ARG A 249 -19.78 3.18 19.68
CA ARG A 249 -19.83 4.55 20.21
C ARG A 249 -18.61 5.40 19.85
N ASP A 250 -17.46 4.76 19.58
CA ASP A 250 -16.17 5.41 19.41
C ASP A 250 -15.65 5.43 17.96
N ARG A 251 -16.33 4.73 17.05
CA ARG A 251 -15.90 4.61 15.64
C ARG A 251 -15.67 5.96 14.96
N ALA A 252 -16.55 6.94 15.20
CA ALA A 252 -16.39 8.29 14.66
C ALA A 252 -15.17 9.03 15.24
N LYS A 253 -14.87 8.80 16.53
CA LYS A 253 -13.69 9.35 17.19
C LYS A 253 -12.41 8.75 16.63
N TRP A 254 -12.35 7.43 16.43
CA TRP A 254 -11.21 6.76 15.79
C TRP A 254 -10.93 7.26 14.37
N LYS A 255 -11.98 7.48 13.57
CA LYS A 255 -11.85 8.09 12.25
C LYS A 255 -11.23 9.50 12.30
N THR A 256 -11.58 10.27 13.34
CA THR A 256 -11.02 11.61 13.57
C THR A 256 -9.56 11.51 13.98
N ILE A 257 -9.22 10.61 14.90
CA ILE A 257 -7.84 10.36 15.36
C ILE A 257 -6.93 9.93 14.19
N ALA A 258 -7.43 9.09 13.25
CA ALA A 258 -6.73 8.73 12.02
C ALA A 258 -6.36 9.95 11.16
N ALA A 259 -7.33 10.85 10.92
CA ALA A 259 -7.11 12.06 10.14
C ALA A 259 -6.17 13.06 10.84
N THR A 260 -6.30 13.19 12.16
CA THR A 260 -5.42 14.01 13.00
C THR A 260 -3.97 13.51 12.93
N SER A 261 -3.76 12.20 13.04
CA SER A 261 -2.43 11.60 13.03
C SER A 261 -1.71 11.79 11.69
N ARG A 262 -2.41 11.65 10.56
CA ARG A 262 -1.85 11.99 9.24
C ARG A 262 -1.44 13.47 9.17
N SER A 263 -2.32 14.36 9.63
CA SER A 263 -2.03 15.80 9.66
C SER A 263 -0.85 16.15 10.58
N PHE A 264 -0.69 15.42 11.69
CA PHE A 264 0.40 15.58 12.64
C PHE A 264 1.75 15.14 12.05
N MET A 265 1.79 14.00 11.35
CA MET A 265 2.99 13.50 10.65
C MET A 265 3.58 14.53 9.67
N GLN A 266 2.71 15.27 8.98
CA GLN A 266 3.10 16.34 8.06
C GLN A 266 3.78 17.52 8.78
N LYS A 267 3.39 17.80 10.02
CA LYS A 267 3.90 18.92 10.83
C LYS A 267 5.20 18.56 11.56
N THR A 268 5.29 17.33 12.07
CA THR A 268 6.39 16.92 12.95
C THR A 268 7.65 16.51 12.19
N THR A 269 7.51 16.07 10.94
CA THR A 269 8.66 15.69 10.11
C THR A 269 9.28 16.91 9.42
N HIS A 270 10.60 16.94 9.36
CA HIS A 270 11.34 18.07 8.84
C HIS A 270 11.16 18.21 7.30
N PRO A 271 10.86 19.42 6.78
CA PRO A 271 10.43 19.63 5.39
C PRO A 271 11.49 19.37 4.32
N THR A 272 12.75 19.15 4.72
CA THR A 272 13.86 18.87 3.79
C THR A 272 14.39 17.45 3.91
N THR A 273 14.49 16.93 5.13
CA THR A 273 15.10 15.62 5.42
C THR A 273 14.07 14.52 5.59
N GLY A 274 12.84 14.86 5.96
CA GLY A 274 11.79 13.88 6.32
C GLY A 274 11.98 13.28 7.71
N LEU A 275 13.02 13.66 8.46
CA LEU A 275 13.24 13.17 9.81
C LEU A 275 12.24 13.79 10.80
N GLY A 276 11.65 12.99 11.67
CA GLY A 276 10.89 13.45 12.84
C GLY A 276 11.67 13.25 14.14
N PRO A 277 11.28 13.91 15.24
CA PRO A 277 11.87 13.68 16.56
C PRO A 277 11.33 12.38 17.19
N ASP A 278 11.99 11.86 18.23
CA ASP A 278 11.39 10.84 19.11
C ASP A 278 10.13 11.41 19.78
N TYR A 279 10.22 12.55 20.45
CA TYR A 279 9.08 13.15 21.14
C TYR A 279 8.69 14.50 20.53
N ALA A 280 7.40 14.78 20.53
CA ALA A 280 6.85 16.02 20.00
C ALA A 280 5.65 16.52 20.83
N ASN A 281 5.48 17.84 20.87
CA ASN A 281 4.22 18.43 21.33
C ASN A 281 3.13 18.16 20.28
N PHE A 282 1.86 18.23 20.68
CA PHE A 282 0.72 17.98 19.78
C PHE A 282 0.64 18.91 18.55
N ASP A 283 1.34 20.05 18.57
CA ASP A 283 1.45 20.96 17.41
C ASP A 283 2.47 20.50 16.36
N GLY A 284 3.26 19.47 16.66
CA GLY A 284 4.32 18.90 15.82
C GLY A 284 5.72 19.36 16.20
N SER A 285 5.88 20.34 17.10
CA SER A 285 7.20 20.81 17.51
C SER A 285 7.96 19.77 18.34
N PRO A 286 9.29 19.62 18.16
CA PRO A 286 10.07 18.68 18.96
C PRO A 286 9.98 18.94 20.46
N LYS A 287 9.95 17.86 21.24
CA LYS A 287 9.82 17.90 22.70
C LYS A 287 11.10 17.42 23.38
N SER A 288 11.65 18.29 24.24
CA SER A 288 12.64 17.87 25.24
C SER A 288 11.96 17.60 26.58
N VAL A 289 12.56 16.70 27.34
CA VAL A 289 12.10 16.25 28.66
C VAL A 289 13.26 16.31 29.64
N SER A 290 12.99 16.46 30.94
CA SER A 290 14.04 16.67 31.95
C SER A 290 14.77 15.38 32.36
N TRP A 291 14.17 14.22 32.10
CA TRP A 291 14.66 12.90 32.54
C TRP A 291 15.39 12.12 31.45
N GLY A 292 15.55 12.70 30.25
CA GLY A 292 16.09 12.02 29.07
C GLY A 292 16.70 13.02 28.10
N GLY A 293 17.74 12.59 27.37
CA GLY A 293 18.49 13.44 26.46
C GLY A 293 18.07 13.24 25.01
N ASN A 294 18.04 14.34 24.25
CA ASN A 294 17.97 14.35 22.79
C ASN A 294 16.69 13.80 22.15
N HIS A 295 15.59 13.68 22.89
CA HIS A 295 14.32 13.23 22.31
C HIS A 295 13.70 14.22 21.32
N GLN A 296 14.20 15.46 21.28
CA GLN A 296 13.86 16.42 20.24
C GLN A 296 14.51 16.12 18.87
N ASP A 297 15.37 15.09 18.80
CA ASP A 297 16.12 14.69 17.62
C ASP A 297 15.62 13.33 17.09
N PHE A 298 16.07 12.94 15.89
CA PHE A 298 15.77 11.65 15.28
C PHE A 298 16.64 10.56 15.93
N MET A 299 16.06 9.83 16.88
CA MET A 299 16.71 8.73 17.59
C MET A 299 15.97 7.40 17.32
N TYR A 300 15.95 6.48 18.27
CA TYR A 300 15.54 5.10 18.04
C TYR A 300 14.04 5.01 17.72
N ASP A 301 13.19 5.65 18.51
CA ASP A 301 11.73 5.63 18.34
C ASP A 301 11.35 6.19 16.97
N ALA A 302 11.98 7.31 16.59
CA ALA A 302 11.74 7.99 15.33
C ALA A 302 12.02 7.13 14.08
N HIS A 303 12.77 6.03 14.17
CA HIS A 303 12.99 5.10 13.05
C HIS A 303 11.67 4.58 12.47
N ARG A 304 10.66 4.36 13.31
CA ARG A 304 9.37 3.77 12.92
C ARG A 304 8.43 4.75 12.20
N ILE A 305 8.70 6.06 12.25
CA ILE A 305 7.86 7.10 11.61
C ILE A 305 7.67 6.81 10.12
N ALA A 306 8.77 6.49 9.42
CA ALA A 306 8.74 6.22 7.99
C ALA A 306 7.92 4.97 7.64
N ASN A 307 8.02 3.92 8.46
CA ASN A 307 7.19 2.73 8.38
C ASN A 307 5.71 3.09 8.53
N ASN A 308 5.35 3.83 9.59
CA ASN A 308 3.96 4.12 9.94
C ASN A 308 3.25 4.95 8.87
N ILE A 309 3.93 5.97 8.32
CA ILE A 309 3.42 6.77 7.21
C ILE A 309 3.23 5.90 5.96
N ALA A 310 4.21 5.06 5.63
CA ALA A 310 4.19 4.30 4.39
C ALA A 310 3.16 3.15 4.41
N PHE A 311 3.01 2.43 5.53
CA PHE A 311 2.04 1.35 5.60
C PHE A 311 0.59 1.88 5.71
N ASP A 312 0.34 3.01 6.39
CA ASP A 312 -0.99 3.65 6.37
C ASP A 312 -1.39 3.99 4.94
N TYR A 313 -0.47 4.58 4.17
CA TYR A 313 -0.72 4.88 2.77
C TYR A 313 -0.94 3.62 1.95
N ALA A 314 -0.15 2.57 2.15
CA ALA A 314 -0.35 1.29 1.47
C ALA A 314 -1.74 0.71 1.78
N TRP A 315 -2.19 0.78 3.03
CA TRP A 315 -3.46 0.20 3.45
C TRP A 315 -4.68 1.00 3.00
N TRP A 316 -4.59 2.33 2.99
CA TRP A 316 -5.76 3.19 2.85
C TRP A 316 -5.70 4.14 1.66
N ALA A 317 -4.51 4.45 1.15
CA ALA A 317 -4.26 5.45 0.11
C ALA A 317 -4.92 6.83 0.37
N LYS A 318 -5.14 7.18 1.64
CA LYS A 318 -5.88 8.39 2.05
C LYS A 318 -5.01 9.64 2.21
N ASP A 319 -3.70 9.50 2.42
CA ASP A 319 -2.78 10.62 2.52
C ASP A 319 -1.65 10.54 1.48
N SER A 320 -1.86 11.15 0.32
CA SER A 320 -0.85 11.20 -0.74
C SER A 320 0.45 11.91 -0.34
N TRP A 321 0.46 12.68 0.76
CA TRP A 321 1.69 13.26 1.27
C TRP A 321 2.70 12.20 1.72
N ALA A 322 2.26 10.98 2.06
CA ALA A 322 3.15 9.84 2.34
C ALA A 322 4.18 9.59 1.23
N ILE A 323 3.80 9.81 -0.05
CA ILE A 323 4.73 9.73 -1.20
C ILE A 323 5.83 10.79 -1.09
N THR A 324 5.46 12.02 -0.71
CA THR A 324 6.41 13.11 -0.52
C THR A 324 7.39 12.78 0.61
N HIS A 325 6.87 12.30 1.73
CA HIS A 325 7.68 11.88 2.87
C HIS A 325 8.65 10.75 2.50
N ALA A 326 8.14 9.67 1.92
CA ALA A 326 8.94 8.50 1.54
C ALA A 326 10.09 8.86 0.59
N ASN A 327 9.82 9.66 -0.44
CA ASN A 327 10.85 10.13 -1.36
C ASN A 327 11.88 11.02 -0.65
N ARG A 328 11.44 11.90 0.26
CA ARG A 328 12.31 12.84 0.98
C ARG A 328 13.25 12.13 1.95
N ILE A 329 12.73 11.20 2.75
CA ILE A 329 13.55 10.48 3.72
C ILE A 329 14.56 9.56 3.03
N GLN A 330 14.15 8.89 1.94
CA GLN A 330 15.08 8.11 1.13
C GLN A 330 16.12 8.98 0.43
N ASP A 331 15.75 10.14 -0.13
CA ASP A 331 16.73 11.09 -0.70
C ASP A 331 17.76 11.53 0.34
N PHE A 332 17.32 11.75 1.59
CA PHE A 332 18.20 12.13 2.68
C PHE A 332 19.22 11.02 2.97
N PHE A 333 18.77 9.79 3.22
CA PHE A 333 19.67 8.69 3.54
C PHE A 333 20.57 8.27 2.38
N MET A 334 20.10 8.39 1.13
CA MET A 334 20.96 8.22 -0.04
C MET A 334 22.13 9.19 -0.04
N LYS A 335 21.90 10.47 0.32
CA LYS A 335 22.97 11.48 0.42
C LYS A 335 23.93 11.26 1.59
N GLN A 336 23.49 10.57 2.64
CA GLN A 336 24.35 10.17 3.76
C GLN A 336 25.21 8.93 3.44
N GLY A 337 24.96 8.29 2.29
CA GLY A 337 25.57 7.03 1.87
C GLY A 337 24.71 5.84 2.29
N LEU A 338 24.14 5.14 1.31
CA LEU A 338 23.17 4.05 1.50
C LEU A 338 23.66 2.96 2.48
N THR A 339 24.95 2.65 2.46
CA THR A 339 25.56 1.59 3.28
C THR A 339 26.39 2.13 4.45
N THR A 340 26.35 3.45 4.70
CA THR A 340 27.24 4.13 5.67
C THR A 340 26.55 5.15 6.55
N TYR A 341 25.28 5.50 6.29
CA TYR A 341 24.55 6.46 7.10
C TYR A 341 24.45 5.99 8.56
N THR A 342 24.42 6.92 9.51
CA THR A 342 24.31 6.60 10.92
C THR A 342 22.86 6.39 11.34
N ASN A 343 22.63 5.93 12.57
CA ASN A 343 21.31 5.65 13.12
C ASN A 343 20.63 6.86 13.76
N THR A 344 21.36 7.92 14.08
CA THR A 344 20.80 9.08 14.80
C THR A 344 21.25 10.42 14.22
N TYR A 345 20.32 11.38 14.21
CA TYR A 345 20.51 12.71 13.63
C TYR A 345 19.74 13.77 14.40
N THR A 346 20.18 15.03 14.35
CA THR A 346 19.22 16.13 14.55
C THR A 346 18.17 16.08 13.44
N ILE A 347 16.94 16.55 13.68
CA ILE A 347 15.89 16.52 12.63
C ILE A 347 16.28 17.29 11.36
N SER A 348 17.17 18.28 11.48
CA SER A 348 17.75 19.03 10.36
C SER A 348 18.80 18.25 9.55
N GLY A 349 19.18 17.05 9.99
CA GLY A 349 20.04 16.12 9.26
C GLY A 349 21.51 16.12 9.67
N LYS A 350 21.87 16.69 10.83
CA LYS A 350 23.25 16.59 11.35
C LYS A 350 23.43 15.23 12.05
N PRO A 351 24.41 14.40 11.64
CA PRO A 351 24.71 13.14 12.34
C PRO A 351 24.99 13.37 13.83
N THR A 352 24.37 12.56 14.69
CA THR A 352 24.62 12.55 16.14
C THR A 352 25.15 11.20 16.65
N GLY A 353 25.03 10.15 15.84
CA GLY A 353 25.58 8.81 16.10
C GLY A 353 26.69 8.43 15.13
N ASN A 354 27.11 7.16 15.20
CA ASN A 354 28.11 6.58 14.31
C ASN A 354 27.82 5.12 13.90
N GLU A 355 26.61 4.62 14.12
CA GLU A 355 26.25 3.22 13.86
C GLU A 355 25.34 3.09 12.64
N HIS A 356 25.71 2.25 11.68
CA HIS A 356 24.83 1.88 10.56
C HIS A 356 23.92 0.73 11.01
N GLN A 357 22.77 1.10 11.58
CA GLN A 357 21.92 0.16 12.33
C GLN A 357 20.87 -0.55 11.46
N MET A 358 20.70 -1.85 11.71
CA MET A 358 19.74 -2.73 11.03
C MET A 358 18.29 -2.23 11.11
N ALA A 359 17.83 -1.82 12.31
CA ALA A 359 16.51 -1.25 12.52
C ALA A 359 16.19 -0.11 11.53
N LEU A 360 17.12 0.83 11.36
CA LEU A 360 16.91 1.97 10.47
C LEU A 360 16.92 1.58 8.99
N ILE A 361 17.77 0.64 8.58
CA ILE A 361 17.75 0.05 7.23
C ILE A 361 16.38 -0.57 6.95
N ALA A 362 15.88 -1.36 7.89
CA ALA A 362 14.58 -2.02 7.78
C ALA A 362 13.44 -1.01 7.59
N MET A 363 13.35 0.03 8.44
CA MET A 363 12.27 1.03 8.34
C MET A 363 12.39 1.92 7.10
N ASN A 364 13.60 2.30 6.68
CA ASN A 364 13.82 3.04 5.43
C ASN A 364 13.41 2.23 4.18
N ALA A 365 13.56 0.90 4.23
CA ALA A 365 13.08 0.01 3.17
C ALA A 365 11.55 -0.03 3.11
N VAL A 366 10.85 -0.03 4.26
CA VAL A 366 9.37 0.01 4.28
C VAL A 366 8.81 1.30 3.66
N ALA A 367 9.53 2.42 3.77
CA ALA A 367 9.13 3.66 3.09
C ALA A 367 8.92 3.48 1.58
N SER A 368 9.57 2.47 0.97
CA SER A 368 9.40 2.10 -0.44
C SER A 368 7.99 1.66 -0.82
N LEU A 369 7.13 1.32 0.15
CA LEU A 369 5.70 1.10 -0.10
C LEU A 369 5.02 2.33 -0.72
N ALA A 370 5.45 3.54 -0.34
CA ALA A 370 4.93 4.81 -0.83
C ALA A 370 5.91 5.60 -1.72
N ALA A 371 7.20 5.24 -1.76
CA ALA A 371 8.19 5.93 -2.58
C ALA A 371 7.96 5.68 -4.09
N THR A 372 8.14 6.72 -4.91
CA THR A 372 7.97 6.67 -6.37
C THR A 372 9.27 6.79 -7.15
N LYS A 373 10.39 7.06 -6.47
CA LYS A 373 11.73 7.15 -7.08
C LYS A 373 12.38 5.77 -7.22
N SER A 374 13.19 5.59 -8.25
CA SER A 374 13.89 4.32 -8.53
C SER A 374 14.75 3.82 -7.35
N GLN A 375 15.30 4.75 -6.54
CA GLN A 375 16.16 4.42 -5.39
C GLN A 375 15.44 3.63 -4.29
N ALA A 376 14.11 3.61 -4.30
CA ALA A 376 13.33 2.79 -3.36
C ALA A 376 13.79 1.32 -3.40
N TYR A 377 14.05 0.78 -4.60
CA TYR A 377 14.53 -0.59 -4.73
C TYR A 377 15.93 -0.80 -4.17
N ASP A 378 16.76 0.24 -4.08
CA ASP A 378 18.08 0.14 -3.46
C ASP A 378 17.95 -0.05 -1.94
N PHE A 379 17.00 0.64 -1.29
CA PHE A 379 16.68 0.39 0.13
C PHE A 379 16.08 -1.00 0.35
N VAL A 380 15.17 -1.45 -0.52
CA VAL A 380 14.60 -2.81 -0.43
C VAL A 380 15.68 -3.87 -0.66
N ASN A 381 16.69 -3.58 -1.49
CA ASN A 381 17.85 -4.44 -1.68
C ASN A 381 18.75 -4.52 -0.44
N GLU A 382 19.00 -3.40 0.23
CA GLU A 382 19.72 -3.42 1.52
C GLU A 382 18.99 -4.26 2.56
N LEU A 383 17.66 -4.11 2.67
CA LEU A 383 16.85 -4.99 3.53
C LEU A 383 17.01 -6.46 3.17
N TRP A 384 16.99 -6.82 1.88
CA TRP A 384 17.11 -8.21 1.43
C TRP A 384 18.45 -8.85 1.84
N LYS A 385 19.53 -8.05 1.92
CA LYS A 385 20.86 -8.52 2.32
C LYS A 385 20.98 -8.82 3.82
N LEU A 386 20.12 -8.24 4.66
CA LEU A 386 20.19 -8.41 6.12
C LEU A 386 19.88 -9.84 6.53
N ASN A 387 20.65 -10.37 7.47
CA ASN A 387 20.32 -11.61 8.17
C ASN A 387 19.73 -11.27 9.55
N PRO A 388 18.91 -12.15 10.15
CA PRO A 388 18.42 -11.96 11.51
C PRO A 388 19.56 -11.68 12.50
N PRO A 389 19.40 -10.69 13.40
CA PRO A 389 20.47 -10.27 14.28
C PRO A 389 20.70 -11.27 15.43
N GLY A 390 21.97 -11.39 15.84
CA GLY A 390 22.36 -12.03 17.09
C GLY A 390 22.89 -11.01 18.11
N GLY A 391 23.35 -11.49 19.26
CA GLY A 391 24.00 -10.64 20.27
C GLY A 391 23.03 -9.70 20.99
N THR A 392 23.55 -8.68 21.67
CA THR A 392 22.75 -7.87 22.62
C THR A 392 21.76 -6.91 21.95
N LYS A 393 21.92 -6.56 20.68
CA LYS A 393 21.04 -5.59 19.98
C LYS A 393 19.86 -6.23 19.24
N ARG A 394 19.78 -7.55 19.24
CA ARG A 394 18.82 -8.33 18.44
C ARG A 394 17.34 -8.11 18.77
N TYR A 395 17.02 -7.54 19.93
CA TYR A 395 15.63 -7.23 20.30
C TYR A 395 15.02 -6.21 19.34
N TYR A 396 15.53 -4.97 19.36
CA TYR A 396 14.97 -3.88 18.57
C TYR A 396 15.20 -4.09 17.07
N ASP A 397 16.44 -4.43 16.70
CA ASP A 397 16.80 -4.71 15.31
C ASP A 397 16.01 -5.91 14.74
N GLY A 398 15.79 -6.95 15.55
CA GLY A 398 15.07 -8.16 15.13
C GLY A 398 13.58 -7.91 14.91
N CYS A 399 12.93 -7.19 15.84
CA CYS A 399 11.53 -6.81 15.69
C CYS A 399 11.30 -5.97 14.43
N LEU A 400 12.09 -4.92 14.21
CA LEU A 400 11.92 -4.03 13.06
C LEU A 400 12.31 -4.71 11.74
N LEU A 401 13.33 -5.57 11.74
CA LEU A 401 13.63 -6.43 10.59
C LEU A 401 12.42 -7.29 10.23
N PHE A 402 11.80 -7.95 11.20
CA PHE A 402 10.66 -8.83 10.94
C PHE A 402 9.48 -8.05 10.35
N PHE A 403 9.13 -6.90 10.92
CA PHE A 403 8.09 -6.04 10.36
C PHE A 403 8.42 -5.60 8.94
N ALA A 404 9.66 -5.18 8.66
CA ALA A 404 10.05 -4.79 7.32
C ALA A 404 9.96 -5.94 6.32
N LEU A 405 10.37 -7.16 6.71
CA LEU A 405 10.20 -8.34 5.86
C LEU A 405 8.72 -8.65 5.60
N LEU A 406 7.85 -8.56 6.60
CA LEU A 406 6.40 -8.75 6.43
C LEU A 406 5.79 -7.68 5.52
N HIS A 407 6.12 -6.41 5.72
CA HIS A 407 5.64 -5.30 4.88
C HIS A 407 6.12 -5.42 3.44
N CYS A 408 7.43 -5.55 3.22
CA CYS A 408 8.02 -5.59 1.88
C CYS A 408 7.69 -6.87 1.09
N SER A 409 7.31 -7.96 1.77
CA SER A 409 6.81 -9.18 1.12
C SER A 409 5.29 -9.18 0.86
N GLY A 410 4.56 -8.19 1.36
CA GLY A 410 3.08 -8.17 1.30
C GLY A 410 2.41 -9.18 2.24
N ASN A 411 3.12 -9.65 3.28
CA ASN A 411 2.60 -10.57 4.30
C ASN A 411 2.18 -9.88 5.60
N PHE A 412 2.38 -8.56 5.73
CA PHE A 412 1.74 -7.77 6.78
C PHE A 412 0.29 -7.42 6.37
N LYS A 413 -0.66 -8.28 6.74
CA LYS A 413 -2.04 -8.26 6.25
C LYS A 413 -3.07 -7.72 7.24
N ILE A 414 -4.14 -7.17 6.69
CA ILE A 414 -5.40 -6.85 7.36
C ILE A 414 -6.23 -8.15 7.41
N TRP A 415 -6.16 -8.88 8.52
CA TRP A 415 -6.97 -10.08 8.72
C TRP A 415 -8.43 -9.71 8.99
N GLY A 416 -9.35 -10.28 8.19
CA GLY A 416 -10.77 -9.90 8.15
C GLY A 416 -11.09 -8.61 7.38
N GLY A 417 -10.12 -8.09 6.60
CA GLY A 417 -10.37 -7.15 5.51
C GLY A 417 -10.92 -7.86 4.26
N PRO A 418 -11.32 -7.11 3.22
CA PRO A 418 -11.82 -7.71 1.99
C PRO A 418 -10.72 -8.50 1.27
N GLU A 419 -11.09 -9.68 0.77
CA GLU A 419 -10.20 -10.55 0.00
C GLU A 419 -9.97 -9.99 -1.41
N ALA A 420 -8.76 -10.23 -1.95
CA ALA A 420 -8.52 -10.02 -3.37
C ALA A 420 -9.53 -10.84 -4.18
N PRO A 421 -10.17 -10.29 -5.22
CA PRO A 421 -11.12 -11.03 -6.05
C PRO A 421 -10.51 -12.36 -6.53
N GLN A 422 -11.24 -13.48 -6.40
CA GLN A 422 -10.80 -14.74 -6.99
C GLN A 422 -10.64 -14.56 -8.51
N ASN A 423 -9.47 -14.92 -9.04
CA ASN A 423 -8.98 -14.64 -10.39
C ASN A 423 -8.42 -13.23 -10.65
N THR A 424 -8.10 -12.45 -9.61
CA THR A 424 -7.12 -11.37 -9.79
C THR A 424 -5.81 -12.07 -10.17
N PRO A 425 -5.27 -11.88 -11.38
CA PRO A 425 -3.88 -12.27 -11.63
C PRO A 425 -3.07 -11.61 -10.51
N THR A 426 -2.00 -12.24 -10.04
CA THR A 426 -0.99 -11.53 -9.26
C THR A 426 -0.38 -10.45 -10.17
N ASN A 427 -1.12 -9.39 -10.44
CA ASN A 427 -0.62 -8.15 -11.01
C ASN A 427 0.13 -7.44 -9.89
N THR A 428 1.14 -8.11 -9.34
CA THR A 428 2.41 -7.41 -9.17
C THR A 428 2.68 -6.83 -10.55
N PRO A 429 2.88 -5.51 -10.69
CA PRO A 429 3.33 -4.94 -11.95
C PRO A 429 4.38 -5.87 -12.55
N THR A 430 4.19 -6.31 -13.80
CA THR A 430 5.18 -7.18 -14.45
C THR A 430 6.53 -6.52 -14.23
N PRO A 431 7.50 -7.19 -13.58
CA PRO A 431 8.79 -6.61 -13.33
C PRO A 431 9.38 -6.19 -14.67
N THR A 432 9.43 -4.89 -14.93
CA THR A 432 10.62 -4.34 -15.57
C THR A 432 11.75 -4.79 -14.66
N LYS A 433 12.46 -5.86 -15.07
CA LYS A 433 13.58 -6.43 -14.32
C LYS A 433 14.31 -5.31 -13.59
N TYR A 434 14.19 -5.28 -12.26
CA TYR A 434 15.17 -4.57 -11.46
C TYR A 434 16.47 -5.30 -11.71
N SER A 435 17.21 -4.84 -12.71
CA SER A 435 18.65 -5.00 -12.69
C SER A 435 19.09 -4.00 -11.62
N PRO A 436 19.70 -4.43 -10.50
CA PRO A 436 20.39 -3.49 -9.63
C PRO A 436 21.23 -2.57 -10.52
N VAL A 437 21.29 -1.28 -10.18
CA VAL A 437 22.27 -0.39 -10.82
C VAL A 437 23.58 -1.17 -10.78
N PRO A 438 24.25 -1.42 -11.93
CA PRO A 438 25.47 -2.19 -11.91
C PRO A 438 26.43 -1.50 -10.95
N THR A 439 26.60 -2.06 -9.75
CA THR A 439 27.79 -1.81 -8.95
C THR A 439 28.92 -2.29 -9.84
N ILE A 440 29.73 -1.37 -10.33
CA ILE A 440 30.91 -1.78 -11.08
C ILE A 440 31.78 -2.52 -10.06
N LEU A 441 32.09 -3.79 -10.33
CA LEU A 441 32.88 -4.60 -9.41
C LEU A 441 34.25 -3.92 -9.20
N GLY A 442 34.46 -3.35 -8.01
CA GLY A 442 35.62 -2.51 -7.68
C GLY A 442 35.32 -1.04 -7.36
N ASP A 443 34.07 -0.59 -7.48
CA ASP A 443 33.59 0.72 -6.97
C ASP A 443 33.19 0.54 -5.50
N ILE A 444 34.13 0.75 -4.58
CA ILE A 444 33.98 0.46 -3.15
C ILE A 444 33.25 1.60 -2.43
N ASN A 445 33.40 2.82 -2.93
CA ASN A 445 32.76 4.00 -2.34
C ASN A 445 31.38 4.32 -2.97
N ASN A 446 30.96 3.58 -4.00
CA ASN A 446 29.73 3.78 -4.76
C ASN A 446 29.61 5.20 -5.35
N ASP A 447 30.73 5.82 -5.73
CA ASP A 447 30.75 7.14 -6.37
C ASP A 447 30.45 7.09 -7.88
N GLY A 448 30.31 5.88 -8.43
CA GLY A 448 30.01 5.61 -9.83
C GLY A 448 31.25 5.63 -10.73
N VAL A 449 32.46 5.71 -10.17
CA VAL A 449 33.74 5.78 -10.87
C VAL A 449 34.80 4.92 -10.17
N ILE A 450 35.26 3.84 -10.80
CA ILE A 450 36.38 3.07 -10.23
C ILE A 450 37.68 3.85 -10.40
N ASN A 451 38.27 4.30 -9.30
CA ASN A 451 39.45 5.14 -9.29
C ASN A 451 40.39 4.83 -8.11
N MET A 452 41.38 5.71 -7.88
CA MET A 452 42.37 5.50 -6.81
C MET A 452 41.74 5.57 -5.40
N ALA A 453 40.59 6.20 -5.24
CA ALA A 453 39.84 6.21 -3.99
C ALA A 453 39.44 4.80 -3.56
N ASP A 454 39.02 3.95 -4.50
CA ASP A 454 38.64 2.56 -4.22
C ASP A 454 39.85 1.72 -3.83
N VAL A 455 40.97 1.91 -4.53
CA VAL A 455 42.25 1.27 -4.18
C VAL A 455 42.68 1.66 -2.76
N LEU A 456 42.54 2.94 -2.39
CA LEU A 456 42.87 3.43 -1.06
C LEU A 456 41.95 2.86 0.02
N LEU A 457 40.65 2.74 -0.27
CA LEU A 457 39.71 2.12 0.66
C LEU A 457 39.99 0.62 0.84
N LEU A 458 40.30 -0.10 -0.23
CA LEU A 458 40.69 -1.52 -0.13
C LEU A 458 42.00 -1.72 0.62
N ALA A 459 42.97 -0.82 0.44
CA ALA A 459 44.24 -0.86 1.16
C ALA A 459 44.06 -0.81 2.69
N ILE A 460 43.00 -0.16 3.20
CA ILE A 460 42.68 -0.13 4.64
C ILE A 460 42.37 -1.54 5.16
N LYS A 461 41.82 -2.42 4.31
CA LYS A 461 41.34 -3.77 4.67
C LYS A 461 42.25 -4.89 4.16
N PHE A 462 43.29 -4.54 3.43
CA PHE A 462 44.27 -5.46 2.85
C PHE A 462 44.91 -6.39 3.89
N ASN A 463 45.14 -7.64 3.47
CA ASN A 463 45.69 -8.75 4.25
C ASN A 463 44.83 -9.12 5.46
N SER A 464 43.51 -9.23 5.26
CA SER A 464 42.56 -9.76 6.26
C SER A 464 41.72 -10.89 5.66
N THR A 465 41.31 -11.83 6.51
CA THR A 465 40.58 -13.05 6.13
C THR A 465 39.25 -13.10 6.89
N ALA A 466 38.25 -13.81 6.35
CA ALA A 466 36.97 -14.01 7.02
C ALA A 466 37.16 -14.55 8.46
N GLY A 467 36.67 -13.79 9.44
CA GLY A 467 36.88 -14.05 10.87
C GLY A 467 37.79 -13.03 11.58
N ASP A 468 38.60 -12.27 10.83
CA ASP A 468 39.38 -11.17 11.39
C ASP A 468 38.49 -9.95 11.69
N GLY A 469 38.70 -9.26 12.81
CA GLY A 469 37.97 -8.03 13.14
C GLY A 469 38.20 -6.86 12.15
N LYS A 470 39.22 -6.99 11.29
CA LYS A 470 39.52 -6.06 10.19
C LYS A 470 38.75 -6.40 8.91
N TYR A 471 38.35 -7.65 8.71
CA TYR A 471 37.72 -8.15 7.49
C TYR A 471 36.29 -7.62 7.34
N LEU A 472 35.94 -7.24 6.12
CA LEU A 472 34.59 -6.86 5.73
C LEU A 472 34.31 -7.49 4.36
N ALA A 473 33.27 -8.32 4.27
CA ALA A 473 32.94 -9.06 3.05
C ALA A 473 32.72 -8.16 1.82
N SER A 474 32.38 -6.89 2.01
CA SER A 474 32.24 -5.91 0.92
C SER A 474 33.56 -5.52 0.22
N TYR A 475 34.71 -5.87 0.80
CA TYR A 475 36.05 -5.58 0.26
C TYR A 475 36.73 -6.81 -0.34
N ASP A 476 36.12 -7.99 -0.22
CA ASP A 476 36.51 -9.25 -0.83
C ASP A 476 35.79 -9.38 -2.18
N LEU A 477 36.38 -8.76 -3.19
CA LEU A 477 35.76 -8.54 -4.49
C LEU A 477 35.72 -9.81 -5.35
N ASN A 478 36.58 -10.78 -5.06
CA ASN A 478 36.61 -12.07 -5.75
C ASN A 478 35.96 -13.22 -4.96
N ASN A 479 35.50 -12.96 -3.73
CA ASN A 479 34.86 -13.90 -2.80
C ASN A 479 35.75 -15.11 -2.45
N ASP A 480 37.05 -14.90 -2.30
CA ASP A 480 38.00 -15.95 -1.90
C ASP A 480 38.20 -16.05 -0.36
N ASN A 481 37.41 -15.28 0.40
CA ASN A 481 37.46 -15.09 1.85
C ASN A 481 38.72 -14.35 2.34
N THR A 482 39.53 -13.76 1.46
CA THR A 482 40.79 -13.08 1.79
C THR A 482 40.95 -11.78 1.01
N ILE A 483 40.99 -10.64 1.69
CA ILE A 483 41.22 -9.34 1.04
C ILE A 483 42.71 -9.19 0.71
N ASN A 484 43.08 -9.39 -0.55
CA ASN A 484 44.46 -9.50 -1.00
C ASN A 484 44.69 -8.84 -2.38
N MET A 485 45.84 -9.14 -3.01
CA MET A 485 46.21 -8.57 -4.30
C MET A 485 45.24 -8.96 -5.42
N ALA A 486 44.54 -10.08 -5.28
CA ALA A 486 43.49 -10.50 -6.20
C ALA A 486 42.33 -9.50 -6.23
N ASP A 487 41.95 -8.90 -5.10
CA ASP A 487 40.92 -7.86 -5.05
C ASP A 487 41.40 -6.53 -5.60
N ILE A 488 42.67 -6.17 -5.34
CA ILE A 488 43.30 -5.01 -6.01
C ILE A 488 43.29 -5.22 -7.54
N LEU A 489 43.52 -6.45 -8.00
CA LEU A 489 43.50 -6.79 -9.42
C LEU A 489 42.08 -6.63 -10.01
N VAL A 490 41.04 -6.92 -9.24
CA VAL A 490 39.64 -6.66 -9.64
C VAL A 490 39.39 -5.16 -9.84
N ILE A 491 39.89 -4.30 -8.94
CA ILE A 491 39.83 -2.83 -9.12
C ILE A 491 40.64 -2.40 -10.34
N ALA A 492 41.85 -2.94 -10.52
CA ALA A 492 42.75 -2.58 -11.61
C ALA A 492 42.18 -2.98 -12.99
N ILE A 493 41.50 -4.13 -13.09
CA ILE A 493 40.84 -4.59 -14.31
C ILE A 493 39.70 -3.64 -14.72
N ASN A 494 39.00 -3.06 -13.75
CA ASN A 494 37.85 -2.19 -13.98
C ASN A 494 38.18 -0.69 -13.80
N PHE A 495 39.46 -0.33 -13.69
CA PHE A 495 39.90 1.03 -13.39
C PHE A 495 39.49 2.02 -14.49
N GLY A 496 38.85 3.12 -14.09
CA GLY A 496 38.32 4.14 -15.02
C GLY A 496 36.95 3.80 -15.61
N ALA A 497 36.32 2.70 -15.19
CA ALA A 497 34.92 2.44 -15.50
C ALA A 497 34.02 3.49 -14.82
N ILE A 498 33.10 4.05 -15.59
CA ILE A 498 32.17 5.10 -15.16
C ILE A 498 30.74 4.67 -15.47
N VAL A 499 29.81 4.89 -14.53
CA VAL A 499 28.37 4.84 -14.84
C VAL A 499 27.97 6.17 -15.49
N PRO A 500 27.30 6.20 -16.66
CA PRO A 500 26.86 7.46 -17.26
C PRO A 500 25.80 8.14 -16.39
N VAL A 501 26.20 9.19 -15.66
CA VAL A 501 25.26 10.10 -15.00
C VAL A 501 24.72 11.07 -16.05
N ALA A 502 23.41 11.06 -16.27
CA ALA A 502 22.77 12.11 -17.05
C ALA A 502 22.89 13.43 -16.28
N THR A 503 23.84 14.28 -16.70
CA THR A 503 24.00 15.63 -16.15
C THR A 503 22.90 16.53 -16.68
N ALA A 504 22.16 17.16 -15.77
CA ALA A 504 21.18 18.18 -16.09
C ALA A 504 21.88 19.37 -16.78
N THR A 505 21.49 19.66 -18.03
CA THR A 505 21.92 20.88 -18.73
C THR A 505 20.92 22.01 -18.45
N PRO A 506 21.35 23.28 -18.30
CA PRO A 506 20.48 24.37 -17.84
C PRO A 506 19.49 24.77 -18.93
N THR A 507 18.19 24.73 -18.64
CA THR A 507 17.15 25.11 -19.60
C THR A 507 17.06 26.63 -19.74
N LYS A 508 17.33 27.13 -20.95
CA LYS A 508 17.06 28.49 -21.40
C LYS A 508 15.54 28.66 -21.65
N ALA A 509 15.02 29.86 -21.38
CA ALA A 509 13.62 30.27 -21.44
C ALA A 509 12.90 29.97 -22.78
N PRO A 510 11.55 29.87 -22.79
CA PRO A 510 10.80 29.24 -23.87
C PRO A 510 10.50 30.19 -25.04
N THR A 511 10.65 29.67 -26.26
CA THR A 511 10.02 30.20 -27.48
C THR A 511 9.10 29.14 -28.10
N LYS A 512 8.04 29.65 -28.73
CA LYS A 512 6.75 29.01 -29.04
C LYS A 512 6.79 28.10 -30.30
N ALA A 513 6.22 26.88 -30.18
CA ALA A 513 5.49 25.98 -31.13
C ALA A 513 6.04 25.72 -32.57
N PRO A 514 5.76 24.59 -33.28
CA PRO A 514 4.62 23.63 -33.17
C PRO A 514 4.91 22.13 -33.46
N ALA A 515 3.82 21.33 -33.45
CA ALA A 515 3.57 20.00 -34.07
C ALA A 515 3.89 18.72 -33.27
N THR A 516 2.81 18.01 -32.92
CA THR A 516 2.72 16.68 -32.31
C THR A 516 2.95 15.57 -33.35
N PRO A 517 3.79 14.55 -33.09
CA PRO A 517 3.78 13.30 -33.86
C PRO A 517 2.85 12.25 -33.19
N THR A 518 1.77 11.97 -33.92
CA THR A 518 1.06 10.70 -34.17
C THR A 518 1.35 9.49 -33.27
N SER A 519 0.31 9.01 -32.56
CA SER A 519 0.32 7.72 -31.85
C SER A 519 0.15 6.54 -32.82
N THR A 520 1.05 5.58 -32.77
CA THR A 520 0.88 4.25 -33.37
C THR A 520 -0.11 3.42 -32.54
N LYS A 521 -1.18 2.96 -33.21
CA LYS A 521 -2.20 2.04 -32.67
C LYS A 521 -1.61 0.65 -32.40
N ILE A 522 -1.86 0.09 -31.22
CA ILE A 522 -1.64 -1.35 -30.93
C ILE A 522 -2.93 -2.11 -31.32
N PRO A 523 -2.87 -3.15 -32.16
CA PRO A 523 -4.04 -3.95 -32.51
C PRO A 523 -4.33 -5.01 -31.45
N TYR A 524 -5.53 -4.98 -30.89
CA TYR A 524 -6.12 -6.06 -30.10
C TYR A 524 -6.62 -7.16 -31.06
N THR A 525 -6.09 -8.36 -30.95
CA THR A 525 -6.74 -9.58 -31.46
C THR A 525 -7.18 -10.40 -30.26
N SER A 526 -8.48 -10.41 -30.01
CA SER A 526 -9.13 -11.34 -29.10
C SER A 526 -9.60 -12.55 -29.89
N THR A 527 -9.41 -13.74 -29.33
CA THR A 527 -10.44 -14.80 -29.34
C THR A 527 -10.05 -15.90 -28.35
N PRO A 528 -10.71 -16.01 -27.19
CA PRO A 528 -11.08 -17.29 -26.64
C PRO A 528 -12.36 -17.76 -27.34
N THR A 529 -12.41 -19.03 -27.70
CA THR A 529 -13.58 -19.72 -28.27
C THR A 529 -14.86 -19.49 -27.45
N PRO A 530 -16.03 -19.25 -28.08
CA PRO A 530 -17.27 -19.02 -27.35
C PRO A 530 -17.85 -20.33 -26.81
N VAL A 531 -18.07 -20.39 -25.51
CA VAL A 531 -19.14 -21.21 -24.94
C VAL A 531 -20.46 -20.54 -25.32
N PRO A 532 -21.45 -21.24 -25.91
CA PRO A 532 -22.69 -20.62 -26.35
C PRO A 532 -23.56 -20.26 -25.15
N TYR A 533 -23.64 -18.97 -24.83
CA TYR A 533 -24.58 -18.45 -23.84
C TYR A 533 -26.01 -18.57 -24.37
N THR A 534 -26.92 -19.22 -23.64
CA THR A 534 -28.30 -19.47 -24.09
C THR A 534 -29.23 -18.25 -23.96
N LYS A 535 -28.97 -17.32 -23.03
CA LYS A 535 -29.75 -16.06 -22.86
C LYS A 535 -28.84 -14.89 -22.49
N VAL A 536 -29.16 -13.68 -22.97
CA VAL A 536 -28.38 -12.46 -22.70
C VAL A 536 -29.28 -11.30 -22.26
N VAL A 537 -28.76 -10.44 -21.38
CA VAL A 537 -29.43 -9.23 -20.89
C VAL A 537 -28.39 -8.11 -20.74
N ALA A 538 -28.77 -6.87 -21.07
CA ALA A 538 -27.92 -5.71 -20.86
C ALA A 538 -28.43 -4.86 -19.68
N LEU A 539 -27.62 -4.75 -18.62
CA LEU A 539 -27.86 -3.75 -17.58
C LEU A 539 -27.36 -2.40 -18.06
N THR A 540 -28.18 -1.37 -17.91
CA THR A 540 -27.82 0.00 -18.24
C THR A 540 -28.05 0.92 -17.05
N PHE A 541 -27.12 1.86 -16.83
CA PHE A 541 -27.14 2.76 -15.69
C PHE A 541 -27.05 4.22 -16.12
N ASP A 542 -28.03 5.02 -15.70
CA ASP A 542 -28.12 6.44 -16.01
C ASP A 542 -27.54 7.32 -14.89
N ASP A 543 -27.42 8.63 -15.18
CA ASP A 543 -27.06 9.73 -14.28
C ASP A 543 -25.63 9.78 -13.73
N GLY A 544 -24.79 8.82 -14.10
CA GLY A 544 -23.35 8.83 -13.81
C GLY A 544 -22.56 9.75 -14.73
N PRO A 545 -21.23 9.86 -14.54
CA PRO A 545 -20.45 9.24 -13.47
C PRO A 545 -20.54 10.04 -12.15
N SER A 546 -20.46 9.34 -11.02
CA SER A 546 -20.34 9.90 -9.67
C SER A 546 -19.63 8.92 -8.73
N SER A 547 -19.39 9.32 -7.47
CA SER A 547 -18.89 8.39 -6.45
C SER A 547 -19.87 7.25 -6.14
N GLN A 548 -21.16 7.36 -6.46
CA GLN A 548 -22.10 6.23 -6.30
C GLN A 548 -21.99 5.22 -7.45
N THR A 549 -21.50 5.66 -8.63
CA THR A 549 -21.24 4.77 -9.76
C THR A 549 -20.22 3.68 -9.41
N THR A 550 -19.27 3.96 -8.50
CA THR A 550 -18.28 2.96 -8.06
C THR A 550 -18.95 1.81 -7.31
N LEU A 551 -19.99 2.08 -6.51
CA LEU A 551 -20.76 1.04 -5.81
C LEU A 551 -21.47 0.09 -6.78
N VAL A 552 -21.98 0.62 -7.90
CA VAL A 552 -22.56 -0.21 -8.98
C VAL A 552 -21.47 -1.04 -9.67
N LEU A 553 -20.33 -0.44 -10.00
CA LEU A 553 -19.18 -1.14 -10.59
C LEU A 553 -18.68 -2.28 -9.67
N ASP A 554 -18.67 -2.07 -8.35
CA ASP A 554 -18.30 -3.11 -7.37
C ASP A 554 -19.20 -4.34 -7.47
N LYS A 555 -20.51 -4.13 -7.60
CA LYS A 555 -21.49 -5.21 -7.73
C LYS A 555 -21.37 -5.91 -9.07
N LEU A 556 -21.20 -5.16 -10.16
CA LEU A 556 -21.00 -5.74 -11.49
C LEU A 556 -19.74 -6.61 -11.53
N LYS A 557 -18.64 -6.12 -10.94
CA LYS A 557 -17.39 -6.87 -10.80
C LYS A 557 -17.57 -8.12 -9.95
N LYS A 558 -18.22 -8.01 -8.78
CA LYS A 558 -18.52 -9.13 -7.87
C LYS A 558 -19.18 -10.30 -8.58
N TYR A 559 -20.11 -10.02 -9.50
CA TYR A 559 -20.86 -11.06 -10.20
C TYR A 559 -20.38 -11.32 -11.64
N ASN A 560 -19.23 -10.77 -12.04
CA ASN A 560 -18.70 -10.87 -13.40
C ASN A 560 -19.74 -10.48 -14.48
N ALA A 561 -20.47 -9.40 -14.24
CA ALA A 561 -21.47 -8.85 -15.14
C ALA A 561 -20.91 -7.65 -15.91
N LYS A 562 -21.20 -7.56 -17.21
CA LYS A 562 -20.95 -6.34 -18.01
C LYS A 562 -22.24 -5.50 -18.10
N ALA A 563 -22.04 -4.21 -18.35
CA ALA A 563 -23.11 -3.22 -18.36
C ALA A 563 -22.73 -2.05 -19.27
N THR A 564 -23.71 -1.20 -19.60
CA THR A 564 -23.50 0.05 -20.31
C THR A 564 -23.91 1.24 -19.44
N PHE A 565 -23.02 2.21 -19.23
CA PHE A 565 -23.29 3.40 -18.45
C PHE A 565 -23.67 4.56 -19.38
N MET A 566 -24.87 5.10 -19.23
CA MET A 566 -25.34 6.29 -19.96
C MET A 566 -24.90 7.53 -19.17
N LEU A 567 -23.86 8.21 -19.65
CA LEU A 567 -23.13 9.22 -18.87
C LEU A 567 -23.56 10.64 -19.21
N ILE A 568 -23.72 11.46 -18.18
CA ILE A 568 -23.91 12.91 -18.28
C ILE A 568 -22.56 13.56 -18.54
N GLY A 569 -22.41 14.21 -19.68
CA GLY A 569 -21.13 14.75 -20.14
C GLY A 569 -20.47 15.73 -19.16
N SER A 570 -21.25 16.63 -18.56
CA SER A 570 -20.73 17.63 -17.61
C SER A 570 -20.15 17.05 -16.31
N LYS A 571 -20.49 15.80 -15.96
CA LYS A 571 -19.98 15.12 -14.76
C LYS A 571 -18.66 14.37 -15.01
N ILE A 572 -18.28 14.16 -16.27
CA ILE A 572 -17.10 13.36 -16.64
C ILE A 572 -15.79 13.99 -16.16
N SER A 573 -15.68 15.33 -16.23
CA SER A 573 -14.44 16.04 -15.93
C SER A 573 -13.99 15.93 -14.48
N SER A 574 -14.91 15.78 -13.54
CA SER A 574 -14.64 15.61 -12.10
C SER A 574 -14.61 14.13 -11.66
N ALA A 575 -14.79 13.19 -12.59
CA ALA A 575 -14.94 11.76 -12.31
C ALA A 575 -13.92 10.89 -13.07
N ASP A 576 -12.70 11.39 -13.26
CA ASP A 576 -11.63 10.74 -14.03
C ASP A 576 -11.38 9.28 -13.61
N ALA A 577 -11.33 9.04 -12.30
CA ALA A 577 -11.15 7.70 -11.74
C ALA A 577 -12.32 6.76 -12.07
N VAL A 578 -13.56 7.23 -11.93
CA VAL A 578 -14.77 6.46 -12.24
C VAL A 578 -14.83 6.12 -13.72
N MET A 579 -14.51 7.08 -14.59
CA MET A 579 -14.49 6.88 -16.05
C MET A 579 -13.45 5.86 -16.48
N LYS A 580 -12.22 5.95 -15.94
CA LYS A 580 -11.17 4.95 -16.18
C LYS A 580 -11.64 3.56 -15.74
N ARG A 581 -12.35 3.48 -14.62
CA ARG A 581 -12.87 2.24 -14.07
C ARG A 581 -13.98 1.62 -14.93
N ILE A 582 -14.93 2.43 -15.43
CA ILE A 582 -15.95 1.97 -16.39
C ILE A 582 -15.28 1.31 -17.61
N VAL A 583 -14.29 1.97 -18.20
CA VAL A 583 -13.61 1.48 -19.41
C VAL A 583 -12.72 0.26 -19.12
N SER A 584 -11.90 0.31 -18.07
CA SER A 584 -10.95 -0.76 -17.75
C SER A 584 -11.62 -2.04 -17.29
N GLU A 585 -12.78 -1.96 -16.64
CA GLU A 585 -13.59 -3.12 -16.26
C GLU A 585 -14.41 -3.67 -17.45
N GLY A 586 -14.25 -3.12 -18.66
CA GLY A 586 -14.86 -3.63 -19.88
C GLY A 586 -16.35 -3.30 -20.01
N HIS A 587 -16.81 -2.25 -19.33
CA HIS A 587 -18.15 -1.73 -19.51
C HIS A 587 -18.19 -0.77 -20.71
N GLU A 588 -19.37 -0.57 -21.27
CA GLU A 588 -19.57 0.34 -22.39
C GLU A 588 -20.05 1.71 -21.90
N CYS A 589 -19.61 2.79 -22.56
CA CYS A 589 -20.08 4.15 -22.30
C CYS A 589 -21.10 4.56 -23.37
N GLY A 590 -22.27 5.01 -22.94
CA GLY A 590 -23.31 5.62 -23.76
C GLY A 590 -23.51 7.11 -23.42
N ASN A 591 -24.18 7.84 -24.31
CA ASN A 591 -24.41 9.27 -24.17
C ASN A 591 -25.76 9.55 -23.47
N HIS A 592 -25.74 10.40 -22.43
CA HIS A 592 -26.93 10.85 -21.71
C HIS A 592 -27.07 12.39 -21.67
N SER A 593 -26.67 13.05 -22.76
CA SER A 593 -26.54 14.49 -22.93
C SER A 593 -25.48 15.14 -22.02
N TRP A 594 -25.18 16.41 -22.27
CA TRP A 594 -24.15 17.15 -21.55
C TRP A 594 -24.70 17.68 -20.22
N SER A 595 -25.88 18.30 -20.26
CA SER A 595 -26.48 19.02 -19.13
C SER A 595 -27.57 18.24 -18.39
N HIS A 596 -27.99 17.09 -18.91
CA HIS A 596 -29.14 16.31 -18.41
C HIS A 596 -30.51 17.03 -18.52
N GLN A 597 -30.58 18.19 -19.18
CA GLN A 597 -31.86 18.86 -19.43
C GLN A 597 -32.72 18.07 -20.42
N SER A 598 -34.04 18.20 -20.29
CA SER A 598 -34.96 17.68 -21.31
C SER A 598 -34.65 18.31 -22.66
N MET A 599 -34.44 17.47 -23.66
CA MET A 599 -34.11 17.89 -25.03
C MET A 599 -35.36 18.01 -25.92
N ASN A 600 -36.54 17.71 -25.39
CA ASN A 600 -37.79 17.85 -26.11
C ASN A 600 -38.11 19.34 -26.34
N GLY A 601 -38.34 19.73 -27.59
CA GLY A 601 -38.55 21.13 -27.98
C GLY A 601 -37.26 21.95 -28.13
N MET A 602 -36.08 21.36 -27.89
CA MET A 602 -34.79 22.02 -28.12
C MET A 602 -34.48 22.13 -29.62
N GLY A 603 -33.82 23.23 -30.03
CA GLY A 603 -33.39 23.43 -31.41
C GLY A 603 -32.27 22.47 -31.82
N ALA A 604 -32.21 22.11 -33.11
CA ALA A 604 -31.25 21.12 -33.63
C ALA A 604 -29.78 21.46 -33.31
N SER A 605 -29.39 22.74 -33.35
CA SER A 605 -28.03 23.16 -33.01
C SER A 605 -27.67 22.88 -31.55
N SER A 606 -28.58 23.19 -30.62
CA SER A 606 -28.39 22.92 -29.19
C SER A 606 -28.37 21.42 -28.89
N ILE A 607 -29.24 20.64 -29.55
CA ILE A 607 -29.20 19.17 -29.47
C ILE A 607 -27.83 18.65 -29.94
N SER A 608 -27.32 19.16 -31.05
CA SER A 608 -26.04 18.72 -31.61
C SER A 608 -24.87 19.06 -30.67
N GLN A 609 -24.94 20.21 -29.98
CA GLN A 609 -23.96 20.61 -28.98
C GLN A 609 -23.97 19.68 -27.75
N GLU A 610 -25.14 19.40 -27.18
CA GLU A 610 -25.31 18.47 -26.05
C GLU A 610 -24.70 17.08 -26.34
N ILE A 611 -24.92 16.57 -27.56
CA ILE A 611 -24.39 15.27 -27.97
C ILE A 611 -22.87 15.34 -28.22
N SER A 612 -22.40 16.28 -29.04
CA SER A 612 -20.98 16.36 -29.43
C SER A 612 -20.03 16.62 -28.26
N GLN A 613 -20.42 17.46 -27.29
CA GLN A 613 -19.61 17.71 -26.10
C GLN A 613 -19.49 16.46 -25.24
N THR A 614 -20.59 15.73 -25.06
CA THR A 614 -20.62 14.48 -24.30
C THR A 614 -19.83 13.38 -25.01
N ASN A 615 -19.97 13.24 -26.33
CA ASN A 615 -19.16 12.33 -27.14
C ASN A 615 -17.67 12.61 -26.97
N SER A 616 -17.26 13.88 -27.09
CA SER A 616 -15.85 14.27 -26.93
C SER A 616 -15.31 13.91 -25.55
N ALA A 617 -16.12 14.14 -24.50
CA ALA A 617 -15.74 13.80 -23.13
C ALA A 617 -15.62 12.28 -22.92
N ILE A 618 -16.50 11.47 -23.50
CA ILE A 618 -16.44 10.00 -23.45
C ILE A 618 -15.27 9.46 -24.28
N ASN A 619 -15.05 10.00 -25.48
CA ASN A 619 -13.99 9.59 -26.41
C ASN A 619 -12.60 9.73 -25.78
N LYS A 620 -12.39 10.77 -24.96
CA LYS A 620 -11.15 10.96 -24.19
C LYS A 620 -10.72 9.72 -23.39
N TYR A 621 -11.67 8.92 -22.90
CA TYR A 621 -11.40 7.72 -22.11
C TYR A 621 -11.48 6.42 -22.92
N THR A 622 -12.38 6.36 -23.89
CA THR A 622 -12.69 5.13 -24.64
C THR A 622 -11.95 5.02 -25.97
N GLY A 623 -11.37 6.12 -26.47
CA GLY A 623 -10.75 6.22 -27.79
C GLY A 623 -11.74 6.15 -28.96
N SER A 624 -13.04 6.16 -28.70
CA SER A 624 -14.10 6.13 -29.73
C SER A 624 -15.37 6.82 -29.25
N ASP A 625 -16.21 7.26 -30.18
CA ASP A 625 -17.48 7.88 -29.81
C ASP A 625 -18.46 6.84 -29.25
N PRO A 626 -19.33 7.23 -28.30
CA PRO A 626 -20.37 6.35 -27.76
C PRO A 626 -21.31 5.90 -28.88
N LYS A 627 -21.77 4.66 -28.81
CA LYS A 627 -22.60 4.02 -29.86
C LYS A 627 -24.09 4.11 -29.61
N PHE A 628 -24.51 4.51 -28.41
CA PHE A 628 -25.91 4.55 -28.00
C PHE A 628 -26.20 5.85 -27.26
N PHE A 629 -27.44 6.29 -27.35
CA PHE A 629 -27.96 7.46 -26.65
C PHE A 629 -29.21 7.10 -25.86
N ARG A 630 -29.39 7.73 -24.70
CA ARG A 630 -30.67 7.71 -23.98
C ARG A 630 -31.06 9.14 -23.66
N ALA A 631 -32.27 9.50 -24.03
CA ALA A 631 -32.80 10.84 -23.75
C ALA A 631 -33.02 11.03 -22.24
N PRO A 632 -32.57 12.16 -21.65
CA PRO A 632 -32.96 12.52 -20.28
C PRO A 632 -34.47 12.48 -20.12
N ASN A 633 -34.95 11.96 -18.99
CA ASN A 633 -36.38 11.71 -18.70
C ASN A 633 -37.11 10.80 -19.71
N LEU A 634 -36.37 10.05 -20.54
CA LEU A 634 -36.89 9.32 -21.70
C LEU A 634 -37.72 10.20 -22.67
N ALA A 635 -37.50 11.52 -22.62
CA ALA A 635 -38.27 12.50 -23.38
C ALA A 635 -37.76 12.58 -24.82
N VAL A 636 -38.22 11.66 -25.66
CA VAL A 636 -37.95 11.66 -27.10
C VAL A 636 -39.00 12.49 -27.83
N GLY A 637 -38.59 13.50 -28.59
CA GLY A 637 -39.51 14.36 -29.34
C GLY A 637 -38.81 15.41 -30.19
N GLY A 638 -39.60 16.24 -30.88
CA GLY A 638 -39.10 17.34 -31.70
C GLY A 638 -38.11 16.89 -32.79
N SER A 639 -37.00 17.63 -32.91
CA SER A 639 -35.97 17.38 -33.92
C SER A 639 -34.90 16.34 -33.52
N MET A 640 -35.08 15.64 -32.40
CA MET A 640 -34.05 14.74 -31.84
C MET A 640 -33.72 13.57 -32.77
N ALA A 641 -34.72 12.85 -33.29
CA ALA A 641 -34.49 11.66 -34.13
C ALA A 641 -33.78 12.01 -35.45
N SER A 642 -34.04 13.20 -36.02
CA SER A 642 -33.36 13.68 -37.23
C SER A 642 -31.95 14.21 -36.94
N THR A 643 -31.70 14.72 -35.73
CA THR A 643 -30.44 15.38 -35.35
C THR A 643 -29.42 14.42 -34.75
N ILE A 644 -29.83 13.52 -33.86
CA ILE A 644 -28.95 12.62 -33.12
C ILE A 644 -28.67 11.39 -33.99
N LYS A 645 -27.39 11.19 -34.37
CA LYS A 645 -26.95 10.08 -35.23
C LYS A 645 -26.62 8.79 -34.46
N LEU A 646 -27.24 8.62 -33.29
CA LEU A 646 -27.10 7.45 -32.43
C LEU A 646 -28.45 6.73 -32.28
N PRO A 647 -28.47 5.40 -32.15
CA PRO A 647 -29.62 4.64 -31.70
C PRO A 647 -30.05 5.03 -30.28
N PHE A 648 -31.36 5.00 -30.03
CA PHE A 648 -31.96 5.36 -28.74
C PHE A 648 -32.28 4.09 -27.96
N VAL A 649 -32.09 4.10 -26.63
CA VAL A 649 -32.40 2.95 -25.77
C VAL A 649 -33.31 3.33 -24.60
N VAL A 650 -34.29 2.47 -24.29
CA VAL A 650 -35.27 2.64 -23.21
C VAL A 650 -35.12 1.53 -22.18
N GLY A 651 -35.71 0.36 -22.40
CA GLY A 651 -35.54 -0.83 -21.56
C GLY A 651 -36.56 -0.96 -20.42
N VAL A 652 -36.49 -2.09 -19.71
CA VAL A 652 -37.28 -2.41 -18.52
C VAL A 652 -36.84 -1.53 -17.36
N ILE A 653 -37.76 -0.73 -16.81
CA ILE A 653 -37.46 0.30 -15.80
C ILE A 653 -37.58 -0.28 -14.39
N ALA A 654 -36.51 -0.20 -13.60
CA ALA A 654 -36.49 -0.68 -12.20
C ALA A 654 -37.30 0.20 -11.21
N GLN A 655 -37.84 1.33 -11.69
CA GLN A 655 -38.54 2.37 -10.90
C GLN A 655 -37.70 2.91 -9.74
N ASP A 656 -36.39 2.94 -9.93
CA ASP A 656 -35.42 3.39 -8.93
C ASP A 656 -35.27 4.92 -8.85
N TRP A 657 -35.87 5.65 -9.79
CA TRP A 657 -35.94 7.12 -9.81
C TRP A 657 -37.06 7.72 -8.95
N ASN A 658 -38.08 6.94 -8.55
CA ASN A 658 -39.22 7.44 -7.78
C ASN A 658 -38.86 7.62 -6.29
N GLY A 659 -38.08 8.66 -5.99
CA GLY A 659 -37.75 9.09 -4.64
C GLY A 659 -36.54 8.43 -4.01
N GLY A 660 -35.72 7.63 -4.72
CA GLY A 660 -34.42 7.11 -4.29
C GLY A 660 -34.44 6.14 -3.10
N SER A 661 -35.02 6.56 -1.97
CA SER A 661 -35.17 5.83 -0.72
C SER A 661 -36.54 5.15 -0.55
N ALA A 662 -37.55 5.52 -1.34
CA ALA A 662 -38.91 4.98 -1.21
C ALA A 662 -39.08 3.57 -1.77
N THR A 663 -38.25 3.16 -2.74
CA THR A 663 -38.26 1.81 -3.33
C THR A 663 -37.07 1.00 -2.81
N THR A 664 -37.36 -0.07 -2.08
CA THR A 664 -36.34 -0.98 -1.52
C THR A 664 -35.55 -1.70 -2.62
N ALA A 665 -34.37 -2.22 -2.26
CA ALA A 665 -33.57 -3.07 -3.14
C ALA A 665 -34.37 -4.25 -3.70
N GLN A 666 -35.17 -4.90 -2.85
CA GLN A 666 -36.02 -6.02 -3.24
C GLN A 666 -37.09 -5.59 -4.24
N ALA A 667 -37.79 -4.48 -4.01
CA ALA A 667 -38.83 -4.00 -4.93
C ALA A 667 -38.27 -3.67 -6.32
N ARG A 668 -37.05 -3.10 -6.39
CA ARG A 668 -36.33 -2.87 -7.66
C ARG A 668 -35.99 -4.18 -8.35
N ALA A 669 -35.46 -5.14 -7.59
CA ALA A 669 -35.12 -6.46 -8.10
C ALA A 669 -36.34 -7.22 -8.64
N ASP A 670 -37.49 -7.13 -7.97
CA ASP A 670 -38.73 -7.76 -8.40
C ASP A 670 -39.24 -7.15 -9.72
N LYS A 671 -39.17 -5.82 -9.87
CA LYS A 671 -39.51 -5.14 -11.14
C LYS A 671 -38.62 -5.59 -12.30
N VAL A 672 -37.31 -5.68 -12.07
CA VAL A 672 -36.37 -6.13 -13.10
C VAL A 672 -36.60 -7.60 -13.44
N THR A 673 -36.61 -8.48 -12.44
CA THR A 673 -36.67 -9.94 -12.66
C THR A 673 -38.02 -10.42 -13.19
N SER A 674 -39.11 -9.70 -12.97
CA SER A 674 -40.43 -10.00 -13.58
C SER A 674 -40.58 -9.48 -15.01
N GLY A 675 -39.84 -8.43 -15.39
CA GLY A 675 -39.92 -7.80 -16.72
C GLY A 675 -38.86 -8.25 -17.72
N VAL A 676 -37.79 -8.90 -17.27
CA VAL A 676 -36.68 -9.34 -18.13
C VAL A 676 -37.04 -10.62 -18.90
N ARG A 677 -36.75 -10.60 -20.20
CA ARG A 677 -36.69 -11.77 -21.07
C ARG A 677 -35.38 -11.76 -21.86
N ASP A 678 -35.10 -12.83 -22.60
CA ASP A 678 -33.89 -12.92 -23.41
C ASP A 678 -33.80 -11.75 -24.40
N GLY A 679 -32.68 -11.04 -24.42
CA GLY A 679 -32.49 -9.83 -25.22
C GLY A 679 -32.93 -8.51 -24.57
N SER A 680 -33.44 -8.52 -23.33
CA SER A 680 -33.89 -7.29 -22.65
C SER A 680 -32.75 -6.30 -22.37
N ILE A 681 -33.10 -5.01 -22.45
CA ILE A 681 -32.32 -3.90 -21.91
C ILE A 681 -32.96 -3.52 -20.57
N VAL A 682 -32.18 -3.36 -19.50
CA VAL A 682 -32.67 -2.96 -18.18
C VAL A 682 -32.18 -1.56 -17.87
N LEU A 683 -33.07 -0.66 -17.46
CA LEU A 683 -32.77 0.72 -17.06
C LEU A 683 -32.80 0.84 -15.54
N MET A 684 -31.66 1.24 -15.00
CA MET A 684 -31.45 1.66 -13.61
C MET A 684 -30.65 2.98 -13.60
N HIS A 685 -30.53 3.60 -12.43
CA HIS A 685 -29.76 4.81 -12.19
C HIS A 685 -28.64 4.49 -11.22
N CYS A 686 -27.43 5.00 -11.47
CA CYS A 686 -26.33 4.86 -10.52
C CYS A 686 -26.21 6.04 -9.54
N THR A 687 -26.90 7.15 -9.82
CA THR A 687 -26.88 8.36 -8.99
C THR A 687 -28.30 8.90 -8.84
N GLN A 688 -28.80 9.02 -7.61
CA GLN A 688 -30.02 9.76 -7.29
C GLN A 688 -29.81 10.54 -5.99
N PRO A 689 -30.57 11.63 -5.75
CA PRO A 689 -30.51 12.35 -4.47
C PRO A 689 -30.90 11.45 -3.29
N GLY A 690 -30.09 11.46 -2.23
CA GLY A 690 -30.34 10.68 -1.01
C GLY A 690 -29.86 9.23 -1.08
N PHE A 691 -30.36 8.40 -0.16
CA PHE A 691 -30.07 6.96 -0.13
C PHE A 691 -30.68 6.28 -1.36
N HIS A 692 -29.89 5.50 -2.09
CA HIS A 692 -30.29 4.89 -3.37
C HIS A 692 -29.83 3.43 -3.46
N PRO A 693 -30.69 2.46 -3.07
CA PRO A 693 -30.30 1.07 -2.88
C PRO A 693 -30.21 0.25 -4.19
N THR A 694 -29.78 0.87 -5.29
CA THR A 694 -29.55 0.18 -6.56
C THR A 694 -28.37 -0.81 -6.48
N PRO A 695 -27.22 -0.48 -5.84
CA PRO A 695 -26.15 -1.46 -5.62
C PRO A 695 -26.62 -2.72 -4.88
N GLU A 696 -27.46 -2.58 -3.86
CA GLU A 696 -28.04 -3.69 -3.10
C GLU A 696 -29.04 -4.49 -3.96
N ALA A 697 -29.80 -3.84 -4.84
CA ALA A 697 -30.68 -4.55 -5.77
C ALA A 697 -29.89 -5.46 -6.73
N LEU A 698 -28.66 -5.09 -7.10
CA LEU A 698 -27.79 -5.92 -7.96
C LEU A 698 -27.36 -7.23 -7.28
N ASP A 699 -27.25 -7.25 -5.95
CA ASP A 699 -27.01 -8.49 -5.19
C ASP A 699 -28.18 -9.48 -5.28
N ILE A 700 -29.35 -9.03 -5.74
CA ILE A 700 -30.54 -9.88 -5.93
C ILE A 700 -30.73 -10.18 -7.42
N ILE A 701 -30.67 -9.15 -8.27
CA ILE A 701 -30.92 -9.25 -9.73
C ILE A 701 -29.93 -10.19 -10.39
N ILE A 702 -28.63 -9.99 -10.15
CA ILE A 702 -27.59 -10.66 -10.94
C ILE A 702 -27.57 -12.17 -10.65
N PRO A 703 -27.51 -12.64 -9.38
CA PRO A 703 -27.59 -14.07 -9.08
C PRO A 703 -28.88 -14.71 -9.57
N LYS A 704 -30.02 -14.01 -9.43
CA LYS A 704 -31.33 -14.54 -9.85
C LYS A 704 -31.34 -14.80 -11.35
N LEU A 705 -30.92 -13.84 -12.18
CA LEU A 705 -30.91 -14.00 -13.62
C LEU A 705 -29.80 -14.98 -14.09
N GLN A 706 -28.63 -15.00 -13.45
CA GLN A 706 -27.60 -16.01 -13.72
C GLN A 706 -28.12 -17.42 -13.47
N SER A 707 -28.85 -17.66 -12.39
CA SER A 707 -29.47 -18.97 -12.10
C SER A 707 -30.51 -19.39 -13.15
N GLN A 708 -31.05 -18.43 -13.92
CA GLN A 708 -31.97 -18.66 -15.03
C GLN A 708 -31.27 -18.78 -16.40
N GLY A 709 -29.93 -18.78 -16.41
CA GLY A 709 -29.10 -18.95 -17.60
C GLY A 709 -28.82 -17.66 -18.38
N TYR A 710 -29.00 -16.48 -17.76
CA TYR A 710 -28.66 -15.21 -18.39
C TYR A 710 -27.18 -14.85 -18.23
N SER A 711 -26.61 -14.31 -19.30
CA SER A 711 -25.33 -13.62 -19.29
C SER A 711 -25.52 -12.11 -19.41
N PHE A 712 -24.71 -11.37 -18.66
CA PHE A 712 -24.77 -9.93 -18.58
C PHE A 712 -23.76 -9.29 -19.53
N VAL A 713 -24.26 -8.59 -20.55
CA VAL A 713 -23.47 -8.08 -21.68
C VAL A 713 -23.67 -6.57 -21.85
N THR A 714 -22.75 -5.91 -22.54
CA THR A 714 -22.93 -4.52 -23.00
C THR A 714 -24.03 -4.41 -24.07
N LEU A 715 -24.53 -3.20 -24.35
CA LEU A 715 -25.48 -2.99 -25.44
C LEU A 715 -24.90 -3.43 -26.79
N SER A 716 -23.65 -3.07 -27.09
CA SER A 716 -22.98 -3.53 -28.33
C SER A 716 -23.00 -5.06 -28.47
N GLU A 717 -22.68 -5.78 -27.39
CA GLU A 717 -22.68 -7.24 -27.36
C GLU A 717 -24.09 -7.83 -27.44
N LEU A 718 -25.08 -7.19 -26.81
CA LEU A 718 -26.48 -7.59 -26.88
C LEU A 718 -27.01 -7.55 -28.32
N PHE A 719 -26.81 -6.42 -29.01
CA PHE A 719 -27.23 -6.25 -30.41
C PHE A 719 -26.52 -7.25 -31.34
N LYS A 720 -25.21 -7.47 -31.11
CA LYS A 720 -24.43 -8.47 -31.85
C LYS A 720 -24.97 -9.90 -31.60
N ALA A 721 -25.22 -10.27 -30.35
CA ALA A 721 -25.75 -11.58 -29.97
C ALA A 721 -27.15 -11.85 -30.54
N LYS A 722 -27.95 -10.80 -30.77
CA LYS A 722 -29.28 -10.88 -31.39
C LYS A 722 -29.29 -10.70 -32.91
N GLY A 723 -28.13 -10.52 -33.54
CA GLY A 723 -28.03 -10.30 -34.98
C GLY A 723 -28.77 -9.05 -35.45
N LYS A 724 -28.83 -8.00 -34.60
CA LYS A 724 -29.52 -6.75 -34.88
C LYS A 724 -28.49 -5.63 -35.11
N THR A 725 -28.69 -4.85 -36.15
CA THR A 725 -27.91 -3.63 -36.41
C THR A 725 -28.76 -2.42 -36.03
N PRO A 726 -28.46 -1.75 -34.89
CA PRO A 726 -29.26 -0.63 -34.42
C PRO A 726 -29.13 0.58 -35.37
N GLN A 727 -30.25 1.25 -35.63
CA GLN A 727 -30.34 2.39 -36.55
C GLN A 727 -30.38 3.71 -35.77
N ALA A 728 -29.72 4.74 -36.31
CA ALA A 728 -29.76 6.08 -35.75
C ALA A 728 -31.19 6.63 -35.72
N GLY A 729 -31.56 7.32 -34.63
CA GLY A 729 -32.90 7.92 -34.48
C GLY A 729 -34.03 6.93 -34.16
N VAL A 730 -33.74 5.62 -34.07
CA VAL A 730 -34.71 4.59 -33.71
C VAL A 730 -34.56 4.23 -32.23
N SER A 731 -35.68 4.07 -31.53
CA SER A 731 -35.73 3.68 -30.12
C SER A 731 -35.89 2.17 -29.95
N TYR A 732 -35.10 1.60 -29.04
CA TYR A 732 -35.06 0.18 -28.73
C TYR A 732 -35.27 -0.03 -27.23
N ASP A 733 -36.27 -0.84 -26.86
CA ASP A 733 -36.52 -1.33 -25.50
C ASP A 733 -35.89 -2.71 -25.26
N GLY A 734 -35.40 -3.34 -26.34
CA GLY A 734 -34.81 -4.66 -26.31
C GLY A 734 -35.86 -5.75 -26.40
N ALA A 735 -35.38 -6.98 -26.31
CA ALA A 735 -36.18 -8.20 -26.30
C ALA A 735 -36.88 -8.49 -27.65
N TRP A 736 -36.16 -9.24 -28.49
CA TRP A 736 -36.52 -9.57 -29.87
C TRP A 736 -37.00 -11.00 -30.03
#